data_AF-A0A3N5TTG7-F1
#
_entry.id   AF-A0A3N5TTG7-F1
#
_cell.length_a   1.000
_cell.length_b   1.000
_cell.length_c   1.000
_cell.angle_alpha   90.00
_cell.angle_beta   90.00
_cell.angle_gamma   90.00
#
_symmetry.space_group_name_H-M   'P 1'
#
loop_
_entity.id
_entity.type
_entity.pdbx_description
1 polymer ?
#
loop_
_entity_poly.entity_id
_entity_poly.type
_entity_poly.pdbx_seq_one_letter_code
_entity_poly.pdbx_strand_id
1 'polypeptide(L)'
;MARKATNNPKEVRAKGSVPVRISVHGANGWPLTENADVVLVAGNTRHALKRVKGTSLYEGSVPPGACRLQVKAEGLVAPERSVVVSRTGKTASVYLGKRDWPAYHYGENMVPFEPREELIAVCFEARPPDPKRGAAQINEIVKKLPLKPFELNTEGEAHPAMAGEGSIWLFERTAQGDRERVVAELRQMVGADARIGMPVDLTQKQVKVLDSRFVIRFRDHLRPQDIQALLERTNARLLRGFIQAGNARLIEFQGGSYQEHLRIVEDWYRQGLLIYGEPDLIAEIVDDVFPTVPPNDPTFGNQLNLTLQNVDNAWQFLNGVDTNLTLGSPGVYVATLDRGVDTDHPDIGGNLTDGTAQLAQCYDFSGLRACTAPGYAPDTSHGMGVYGIISAITNNTDDISGISSNVHHIGMERPLTLGTVNYADALLWAAGFTTGNTSVGWPAEPISPAADIISCSHGSDGLALSGLMDDTLTFLSVYGRGGKGTLMIYSAGNGATLITGFRVWAAHPRTMAISNSNQPDGGGVERLNNTSNFGPEIDICAQGNNAPSLNDVGGEQIFGGTSASAPTVAAAAALMLSVEPDLTWINLRDILRDTAVVIDGANADPVGPWVGGFSQWYGFGRLDVDAAVQGADAFDPGTVSLVLRDNLADTGAFVPTGGTFWHSPDLWVRNDDPATDPIGDPAYGVNPPNQPAIAGADNWIRVRVRNVGSGASGSFFVRVYLTHFAGSQFVYPADYIPSINTGDPLPSPLVQATYIIGEQMIASLAAGTDVILNFLWPEAMVPPETVGGTSWHPCLLAEASPHTGPTPSGNLVIDNTNLAQRNVTVDYSDDDGEPHEMTGVIGNEEDDSRVRRIVVYRGGLPKK
;
A
#
# COMPACT_ATOMS: atom_id res chain seq x y z
N MET A 1 -16.31 -4.32 -61.79
CA MET A 1 -16.12 -2.98 -61.18
C MET A 1 -16.49 -3.08 -59.69
N ALA A 2 -15.67 -3.71 -58.85
CA ALA A 2 -14.55 -3.11 -58.10
C ALA A 2 -14.97 -1.88 -57.24
N ARG A 3 -15.51 -2.14 -56.05
CA ARG A 3 -15.45 -1.19 -54.91
C ARG A 3 -14.35 -1.68 -53.96
N LYS A 4 -13.33 -0.85 -53.79
CA LYS A 4 -12.15 -1.09 -52.96
C LYS A 4 -12.55 -1.25 -51.49
N ALA A 5 -12.23 -2.41 -50.91
CA ALA A 5 -12.10 -2.57 -49.48
C ALA A 5 -10.85 -1.80 -49.02
N THR A 6 -11.02 -0.83 -48.12
CA THR A 6 -9.93 -0.20 -47.40
C THR A 6 -9.44 -1.15 -46.32
N ASN A 7 -8.24 -1.69 -46.51
CA ASN A 7 -7.49 -2.46 -45.52
C ASN A 7 -7.25 -1.60 -44.27
N ASN A 8 -7.94 -1.89 -43.17
CA ASN A 8 -7.43 -1.59 -41.84
C ASN A 8 -6.20 -2.49 -41.61
N PRO A 9 -5.05 -1.95 -41.18
CA PRO A 9 -3.94 -2.80 -40.76
C PRO A 9 -4.39 -3.55 -39.51
N LYS A 10 -4.60 -4.87 -39.65
CA LYS A 10 -4.62 -5.79 -38.50
C LYS A 10 -3.30 -5.59 -37.76
N GLU A 11 -3.35 -5.06 -36.54
CA GLU A 11 -2.25 -5.19 -35.59
C GLU A 11 -1.96 -6.69 -35.44
N VAL A 12 -0.87 -7.13 -36.05
CA VAL A 12 -0.30 -8.45 -35.82
C VAL A 12 0.24 -8.42 -34.39
N ARG A 13 -0.58 -8.85 -33.41
CA ARG A 13 -0.07 -9.17 -32.07
C ARG A 13 1.06 -10.18 -32.26
N ALA A 14 2.30 -9.77 -32.02
CA ALA A 14 3.43 -10.67 -31.98
C ALA A 14 3.12 -11.73 -30.90
N LYS A 15 3.22 -13.02 -31.23
CA LYS A 15 3.04 -14.10 -30.25
C LYS A 15 3.97 -13.84 -29.06
N GLY A 16 3.41 -13.61 -27.87
CA GLY A 16 4.16 -13.41 -26.63
C GLY A 16 4.37 -11.95 -26.18
N SER A 17 3.82 -10.93 -26.85
CA SER A 17 3.86 -9.54 -26.33
C SER A 17 2.70 -9.26 -25.37
N VAL A 18 2.94 -8.48 -24.32
CA VAL A 18 1.98 -8.11 -23.28
C VAL A 18 1.74 -6.59 -23.27
N PRO A 19 0.59 -6.09 -22.76
CA PRO A 19 0.31 -4.66 -22.73
C PRO A 19 1.25 -3.90 -21.81
N VAL A 20 1.67 -2.70 -22.24
CA VAL A 20 2.45 -1.77 -21.42
C VAL A 20 1.82 -0.38 -21.50
N ARG A 21 1.70 0.29 -20.35
CA ARG A 21 1.20 1.65 -20.18
C ARG A 21 2.27 2.50 -19.48
N ILE A 22 2.65 3.64 -20.05
CA ILE A 22 3.60 4.59 -19.48
C ILE A 22 2.93 5.94 -19.32
N SER A 23 2.78 6.44 -18.09
CA SER A 23 2.34 7.81 -17.83
C SER A 23 3.54 8.76 -17.80
N VAL A 24 3.42 9.90 -18.47
CA VAL A 24 4.51 10.85 -18.69
C VAL A 24 4.24 12.15 -17.94
N HIS A 25 5.19 12.59 -17.12
CA HIS A 25 5.04 13.72 -16.21
C HIS A 25 6.20 14.69 -16.32
N GLY A 26 5.97 15.95 -15.92
CA GLY A 26 7.05 16.91 -15.64
C GLY A 26 7.80 16.55 -14.35
N ALA A 27 8.90 17.26 -14.09
CA ALA A 27 9.69 17.12 -12.86
C ALA A 27 8.89 17.41 -11.57
N ASN A 28 7.88 18.27 -11.67
CA ASN A 28 6.91 18.56 -10.60
C ASN A 28 5.83 17.46 -10.45
N GLY A 29 5.93 16.38 -11.24
CA GLY A 29 4.99 15.26 -11.24
C GLY A 29 3.64 15.53 -11.90
N TRP A 30 3.42 16.71 -12.47
CA TRP A 30 2.19 16.99 -13.20
C TRP A 30 2.17 16.25 -14.55
N PRO A 31 1.03 15.69 -14.98
CA PRO A 31 0.87 15.06 -16.29
C PRO A 31 1.32 15.97 -17.44
N LEU A 32 2.18 15.45 -18.30
CA LEU A 32 2.71 16.20 -19.43
C LEU A 32 1.61 16.40 -20.48
N THR A 33 1.33 17.66 -20.79
CA THR A 33 0.33 18.05 -21.81
C THR A 33 0.90 17.93 -23.23
N GLU A 34 2.20 18.14 -23.39
CA GLU A 34 2.93 18.01 -24.66
C GLU A 34 3.14 16.55 -25.09
N ASN A 35 3.40 16.34 -26.39
CA ASN A 35 3.76 15.01 -26.90
C ASN A 35 5.22 14.67 -26.53
N ALA A 36 5.46 13.40 -26.27
CA ALA A 36 6.77 12.82 -25.97
C ALA A 36 7.02 11.60 -26.86
N ASP A 37 8.29 11.38 -27.20
CA ASP A 37 8.76 10.14 -27.82
C ASP A 37 8.98 9.11 -26.71
N VAL A 38 8.07 8.15 -26.55
CA VAL A 38 8.15 7.09 -25.54
C VAL A 38 8.55 5.76 -26.19
N VAL A 39 9.72 5.24 -25.80
CA VAL A 39 10.28 4.01 -26.38
C VAL A 39 10.78 3.06 -25.30
N LEU A 40 10.35 1.79 -25.39
CA LEU A 40 10.92 0.68 -24.64
C LEU A 40 11.89 -0.11 -25.53
N VAL A 41 13.08 -0.41 -25.03
CA VAL A 41 14.11 -1.16 -25.75
C VAL A 41 14.29 -2.53 -25.08
N ALA A 42 13.79 -3.58 -25.72
CA ALA A 42 13.92 -4.97 -25.30
C ALA A 42 15.05 -5.64 -26.08
N GLY A 43 16.19 -5.90 -25.42
CA GLY A 43 17.42 -6.32 -26.11
C GLY A 43 17.87 -5.27 -27.13
N ASN A 44 17.79 -5.62 -28.42
CA ASN A 44 18.12 -4.73 -29.55
C ASN A 44 16.88 -4.15 -30.27
N THR A 45 15.67 -4.50 -29.83
CA THR A 45 14.43 -4.10 -30.50
C THR A 45 13.80 -2.90 -29.80
N ARG A 46 13.41 -1.88 -30.58
CA ARG A 46 12.72 -0.67 -30.09
C ARG A 46 11.21 -0.82 -30.27
N HIS A 47 10.46 -0.56 -29.21
CA HIS A 47 9.00 -0.57 -29.16
C HIS A 47 8.52 0.83 -28.81
N ALA A 48 8.04 1.57 -29.82
CA ALA A 48 7.47 2.90 -29.60
C ALA A 48 6.02 2.77 -29.08
N LEU A 49 5.68 3.52 -28.04
CA LEU A 49 4.34 3.56 -27.48
C LEU A 49 3.55 4.72 -28.10
N LYS A 50 2.23 4.56 -28.18
CA LYS A 50 1.32 5.57 -28.75
C LYS A 50 0.63 6.32 -27.62
N ARG A 51 0.61 7.64 -27.71
CA ARG A 51 -0.13 8.48 -26.76
C ARG A 51 -1.63 8.21 -26.85
N VAL A 52 -2.27 8.00 -25.70
CA VAL A 52 -3.72 7.97 -25.58
C VAL A 52 -4.24 9.40 -25.64
N LYS A 53 -5.14 9.65 -26.59
CA LYS A 53 -5.65 10.99 -26.91
C LYS A 53 -6.25 11.64 -25.65
N GLY A 54 -5.85 12.88 -25.37
CA GLY A 54 -6.38 13.67 -24.25
C GLY A 54 -5.74 13.35 -22.89
N THR A 55 -4.71 12.51 -22.85
CA THR A 55 -4.07 12.08 -21.59
C THR A 55 -2.54 12.17 -21.68
N SER A 56 -1.85 11.99 -20.56
CA SER A 56 -0.39 11.81 -20.52
C SER A 56 0.05 10.34 -20.64
N LEU A 57 -0.89 9.43 -20.92
CA LEU A 57 -0.65 7.99 -20.98
C LEU A 57 -0.21 7.56 -22.39
N TYR A 58 0.73 6.61 -22.44
CA TYR A 58 1.23 6.00 -23.67
C TYR A 58 1.08 4.48 -23.58
N GLU A 59 0.54 3.87 -24.63
CA GLU A 59 0.22 2.44 -24.64
C GLU A 59 0.88 1.71 -25.80
N GLY A 60 1.17 0.43 -25.59
CA GLY A 60 1.66 -0.47 -26.63
C GLY A 60 1.82 -1.89 -26.10
N SER A 61 2.61 -2.70 -26.80
CA SER A 61 2.90 -4.07 -26.37
C SER A 61 4.37 -4.41 -26.58
N VAL A 62 4.95 -5.09 -25.59
CA VAL A 62 6.37 -5.44 -25.52
C VAL A 62 6.48 -6.88 -25.00
N PRO A 63 7.51 -7.67 -25.39
CA PRO A 63 7.77 -8.95 -24.75
C PRO A 63 8.02 -8.81 -23.24
N PRO A 64 7.59 -9.77 -22.41
CA PRO A 64 7.97 -9.83 -20.99
C PRO A 64 9.49 -9.83 -20.80
N GLY A 65 9.97 -9.23 -19.71
CA GLY A 65 11.38 -9.13 -19.36
C GLY A 65 11.84 -7.69 -19.11
N ALA A 66 13.15 -7.52 -18.87
CA ALA A 66 13.75 -6.22 -18.64
C ALA A 66 13.87 -5.40 -19.94
N CYS A 67 13.35 -4.18 -19.92
CA CYS A 67 13.37 -3.23 -21.03
C CYS A 67 13.99 -1.92 -20.57
N ARG A 68 14.80 -1.26 -21.41
CA ARG A 68 15.25 0.12 -21.14
C ARG A 68 14.19 1.10 -21.59
N LEU A 69 13.76 1.99 -20.69
CA LEU A 69 12.78 3.03 -20.97
C LEU A 69 13.49 4.33 -21.38
N GLN A 70 13.19 4.83 -22.57
CA GLN A 70 13.72 6.07 -23.11
C GLN A 70 12.57 7.01 -23.44
N VAL A 71 12.53 8.17 -22.79
CA VAL A 71 11.48 9.16 -22.98
C VAL A 71 12.07 10.56 -23.13
N LYS A 72 11.60 11.31 -24.13
CA LYS A 72 12.00 12.69 -24.38
C LYS A 72 10.82 13.50 -24.92
N ALA A 73 10.78 14.78 -24.58
CA ALA A 73 9.86 15.78 -25.11
C ALA A 73 10.64 17.03 -25.56
N GLU A 74 9.98 18.08 -25.99
CA GLU A 74 10.66 19.31 -26.41
C GLU A 74 11.43 19.93 -25.24
N GLY A 75 12.76 19.98 -25.34
CA GLY A 75 13.64 20.53 -24.28
C GLY A 75 13.75 19.68 -23.00
N LEU A 76 13.02 18.56 -22.90
CA LEU A 76 12.95 17.73 -21.71
C LEU A 76 13.35 16.27 -22.00
N VAL A 77 13.98 15.62 -21.02
CA VAL A 77 14.43 14.24 -21.11
C VAL A 77 14.20 13.54 -19.77
N ALA A 78 13.78 12.28 -19.84
CA ALA A 78 13.72 11.42 -18.67
C ALA A 78 15.09 10.78 -18.42
N PRO A 79 15.53 10.63 -17.15
CA PRO A 79 16.64 9.75 -16.83
C PRO A 79 16.39 8.34 -17.36
N GLU A 80 17.39 7.72 -17.99
CA GLU A 80 17.26 6.36 -18.53
C GLU A 80 17.18 5.36 -17.37
N ARG A 81 16.11 4.55 -17.33
CA ARG A 81 15.94 3.48 -16.34
C ARG A 81 15.49 2.16 -16.98
N SER A 82 15.74 1.06 -16.29
CA SER A 82 15.20 -0.26 -16.68
C SER A 82 13.81 -0.46 -16.07
N VAL A 83 12.90 -1.07 -16.82
CA VAL A 83 11.55 -1.45 -16.39
C VAL A 83 11.36 -2.94 -16.68
N VAL A 84 10.91 -3.69 -15.68
CA VAL A 84 10.60 -5.12 -15.84
C VAL A 84 9.13 -5.26 -16.23
N VAL A 85 8.89 -5.85 -17.40
CA VAL A 85 7.55 -6.14 -17.92
C VAL A 85 7.18 -7.57 -17.54
N SER A 86 6.10 -7.75 -16.77
CA SER A 86 5.64 -9.08 -16.35
C SER A 86 4.93 -9.81 -17.50
N ARG A 87 4.46 -11.04 -17.26
CA ARG A 87 3.61 -11.77 -18.24
C ARG A 87 2.19 -11.23 -18.35
N THR A 88 1.76 -10.39 -17.41
CA THR A 88 0.43 -9.74 -17.42
C THR A 88 0.50 -8.31 -17.99
N GLY A 89 1.70 -7.73 -18.07
CA GLY A 89 1.93 -6.39 -18.58
C GLY A 89 2.71 -5.51 -17.60
N LYS A 90 2.68 -4.19 -17.83
CA LYS A 90 3.26 -3.21 -16.89
C LYS A 90 2.57 -1.86 -17.05
N THR A 91 2.23 -1.23 -15.92
CA THR A 91 2.01 0.21 -15.85
C THR A 91 3.21 0.81 -15.12
N ALA A 92 3.77 1.90 -15.65
CA ALA A 92 4.87 2.62 -15.03
C ALA A 92 4.75 4.13 -15.30
N SER A 93 5.43 4.93 -14.48
CA SER A 93 5.48 6.39 -14.61
C SER A 93 6.87 6.85 -15.02
N VAL A 94 6.96 7.99 -15.69
CA VAL A 94 8.24 8.63 -16.03
C VAL A 94 8.16 10.13 -15.84
N TYR A 95 9.24 10.72 -15.33
CA TYR A 95 9.33 12.13 -14.98
C TYR A 95 10.43 12.79 -15.82
N LEU A 96 10.10 13.92 -16.44
CA LEU A 96 10.98 14.60 -17.38
C LEU A 96 11.49 15.92 -16.80
N GLY A 97 12.79 16.17 -16.96
CA GLY A 97 13.45 17.41 -16.58
C GLY A 97 14.31 17.95 -17.73
N LYS A 98 14.93 19.11 -17.53
CA LYS A 98 15.94 19.58 -18.50
C LYS A 98 17.14 18.63 -18.49
N ARG A 99 17.87 18.61 -19.61
CA ARG A 99 19.13 17.86 -19.70
C ARG A 99 20.08 18.33 -18.58
N ASP A 100 20.76 17.37 -17.96
CA ASP A 100 21.74 17.55 -16.88
C ASP A 100 21.14 17.99 -15.53
N TRP A 101 19.82 18.04 -15.38
CA TRP A 101 19.20 18.15 -14.06
C TRP A 101 19.57 16.94 -13.19
N PRO A 102 19.85 17.16 -11.89
CA PRO A 102 19.99 16.06 -10.94
C PRO A 102 18.66 15.30 -10.80
N ALA A 103 18.75 14.05 -10.36
CA ALA A 103 17.59 13.21 -10.10
C ALA A 103 17.80 12.38 -8.83
N TYR A 104 16.69 12.00 -8.20
CA TYR A 104 16.68 11.05 -7.09
C TYR A 104 15.83 9.82 -7.46
N HIS A 105 16.12 8.69 -6.84
CA HIS A 105 15.25 7.51 -6.91
C HIS A 105 14.09 7.68 -5.93
N TYR A 106 12.91 7.21 -6.34
CA TYR A 106 11.69 7.22 -5.53
C TYR A 106 10.85 6.01 -5.89
N GLY A 107 10.91 4.97 -5.07
CA GLY A 107 10.50 3.60 -5.40
C GLY A 107 11.22 3.10 -6.64
N GLU A 108 10.46 2.65 -7.64
CA GLU A 108 11.02 2.26 -8.94
C GLU A 108 11.34 3.46 -9.86
N ASN A 109 10.91 4.67 -9.50
CA ASN A 109 11.00 5.85 -10.36
C ASN A 109 12.32 6.60 -10.18
N MET A 110 12.72 7.31 -11.23
CA MET A 110 13.74 8.36 -11.15
C MET A 110 13.08 9.71 -11.44
N VAL A 111 13.21 10.65 -10.50
CA VAL A 111 12.56 11.96 -10.57
C VAL A 111 13.63 13.04 -10.73
N PRO A 112 13.74 13.69 -11.91
CA PRO A 112 14.61 14.84 -12.08
C PRO A 112 14.02 16.07 -11.39
N PHE A 113 14.87 17.00 -10.96
CA PHE A 113 14.41 18.24 -10.32
C PHE A 113 15.31 19.44 -10.68
N GLU A 114 14.75 20.65 -10.57
CA GLU A 114 15.54 21.86 -10.73
C GLU A 114 16.31 22.15 -9.43
N PRO A 115 17.64 22.25 -9.46
CA PRO A 115 18.41 22.54 -8.25
C PRO A 115 18.20 23.99 -7.81
N ARG A 116 17.68 24.19 -6.60
CA ARG A 116 17.39 25.51 -5.98
C ARG A 116 18.39 25.84 -4.87
N GLU A 117 19.68 25.87 -5.21
CA GLU A 117 20.77 26.04 -4.23
C GLU A 117 20.80 27.40 -3.52
N GLU A 118 20.09 28.38 -4.09
CA GLU A 118 19.84 29.69 -3.52
C GLU A 118 18.82 29.65 -2.37
N LEU A 119 18.01 28.58 -2.26
CA LEU A 119 16.97 28.44 -1.26
C LEU A 119 17.30 27.41 -0.17
N ILE A 120 16.90 27.69 1.06
CA ILE A 120 16.93 26.76 2.20
C ILE A 120 15.51 26.62 2.72
N ALA A 121 15.06 25.37 2.88
CA ALA A 121 13.81 25.04 3.54
C ALA A 121 14.09 24.56 4.97
N VAL A 122 13.32 25.03 5.94
CA VAL A 122 13.26 24.50 7.30
C VAL A 122 11.88 23.93 7.51
N CYS A 123 11.79 22.65 7.83
CA CYS A 123 10.55 21.93 8.00
C CYS A 123 10.45 21.38 9.42
N PHE A 124 9.28 21.49 10.03
CA PHE A 124 9.03 20.99 11.37
C PHE A 124 8.18 19.72 11.30
N GLU A 125 8.68 18.60 11.84
CA GLU A 125 7.96 17.32 11.88
C GLU A 125 6.88 17.27 12.98
N ALA A 126 6.86 18.26 13.86
CA ALA A 126 5.79 18.51 14.82
C ALA A 126 5.12 19.85 14.48
N ARG A 127 3.96 20.12 15.08
CA ARG A 127 3.21 21.38 14.92
C ARG A 127 4.17 22.59 14.81
N PRO A 128 3.99 23.47 13.80
CA PRO A 128 4.85 24.62 13.60
C PRO A 128 4.99 25.45 14.88
N PRO A 129 6.12 26.16 15.05
CA PRO A 129 6.28 27.07 16.18
C PRO A 129 5.08 28.03 16.26
N ASP A 130 4.57 28.26 17.48
CA ASP A 130 3.51 29.26 17.74
C ASP A 130 3.75 30.52 16.89
N PRO A 131 2.76 31.05 16.15
CA PRO A 131 2.92 32.18 15.22
C PRO A 131 3.78 33.34 15.72
N LYS A 132 3.60 33.74 16.98
CA LYS A 132 4.35 34.86 17.58
C LYS A 132 5.78 34.45 17.87
N ARG A 133 5.99 33.22 18.35
CA ARG A 133 7.34 32.66 18.56
C ARG A 133 8.05 32.41 17.24
N GLY A 134 7.37 31.87 16.22
CA GLY A 134 7.89 31.63 14.88
C GLY A 134 8.34 32.93 14.21
N ALA A 135 7.50 33.95 14.21
CA ALA A 135 7.87 35.27 13.69
C ALA A 135 9.08 35.89 14.44
N ALA A 136 9.17 35.75 15.77
CA ALA A 136 10.31 36.21 16.54
C ALA A 136 11.60 35.44 16.19
N GLN A 137 11.50 34.12 16.02
CA GLN A 137 12.63 33.25 15.67
C GLN A 137 13.13 33.52 14.24
N ILE A 138 12.24 33.68 13.26
CA ILE A 138 12.58 34.10 11.89
C ILE A 138 13.34 35.43 11.90
N ASN A 139 12.86 36.40 12.68
CA ASN A 139 13.54 37.69 12.84
C ASN A 139 14.93 37.55 13.47
N GLU A 140 15.13 36.60 14.38
CA GLU A 140 16.45 36.32 14.95
C GLU A 140 17.39 35.66 13.93
N ILE A 141 16.87 34.69 13.17
CA ILE A 141 17.59 33.98 12.11
C ILE A 141 18.12 34.97 11.08
N VAL A 142 17.24 35.82 10.53
CA VAL A 142 17.59 36.81 9.49
C VAL A 142 18.58 37.88 9.99
N LYS A 143 18.62 38.14 11.31
CA LYS A 143 19.62 39.05 11.90
C LYS A 143 21.01 38.43 12.01
N LYS A 144 21.10 37.12 12.23
CA LYS A 144 22.35 36.40 12.50
C LYS A 144 22.95 35.75 11.26
N LEU A 145 22.09 35.31 10.33
CA LEU A 145 22.47 34.55 9.16
C LEU A 145 22.21 35.35 7.87
N PRO A 146 22.98 35.12 6.79
CA PRO A 146 22.80 35.76 5.50
C PRO A 146 21.61 35.15 4.74
N LEU A 147 20.43 35.27 5.34
CA LEU A 147 19.16 34.72 4.86
C LEU A 147 18.11 35.83 4.84
N LYS A 148 17.22 35.80 3.85
CA LYS A 148 15.97 36.58 3.86
C LYS A 148 14.80 35.60 3.70
N PRO A 149 13.64 35.86 4.33
CA PRO A 149 12.45 35.05 4.08
C PRO A 149 12.12 35.09 2.59
N PHE A 150 11.78 33.92 2.03
CA PHE A 150 11.35 33.79 0.65
C PHE A 150 9.86 33.47 0.63
N GLU A 151 9.07 34.44 0.19
CA GLU A 151 7.65 34.25 -0.01
C GLU A 151 7.40 33.68 -1.40
N LEU A 152 6.73 32.53 -1.44
CA LEU A 152 6.25 31.94 -2.68
C LEU A 152 5.02 32.73 -3.14
N ASN A 153 5.25 33.80 -3.92
CA ASN A 153 4.16 34.64 -4.44
C ASN A 153 3.46 33.95 -5.60
N THR A 154 2.20 33.56 -5.39
CA THR A 154 1.33 33.01 -6.43
C THR A 154 0.04 33.82 -6.47
N GLU A 155 -0.17 34.57 -7.57
CA GLU A 155 -1.42 35.22 -7.97
C GLU A 155 -2.29 35.88 -6.87
N GLY A 156 -1.68 36.48 -5.85
CA GLY A 156 -2.36 37.41 -4.92
C GLY A 156 -2.59 36.92 -3.49
N GLU A 157 -2.20 35.68 -3.13
CA GLU A 157 -2.26 35.19 -1.74
C GLU A 157 -0.94 34.50 -1.34
N ALA A 158 -0.55 34.66 -0.07
CA ALA A 158 0.62 34.01 0.50
C ALA A 158 0.34 32.53 0.75
N HIS A 159 1.28 31.65 0.40
CA HIS A 159 1.14 30.21 0.60
C HIS A 159 1.03 29.87 2.11
N PRO A 160 -0.04 29.17 2.56
CA PRO A 160 -0.37 29.01 3.98
C PRO A 160 0.71 28.27 4.79
N ALA A 161 1.42 27.32 4.16
CA ALA A 161 2.52 26.58 4.79
C ALA A 161 3.80 27.41 5.04
N MET A 162 3.90 28.66 4.56
CA MET A 162 5.18 29.38 4.36
C MET A 162 5.36 30.65 5.20
N ALA A 163 4.30 31.15 5.84
CA ALA A 163 4.38 32.28 6.76
C ALA A 163 4.97 31.84 8.11
N GLY A 164 5.32 32.77 9.01
CA GLY A 164 5.84 32.48 10.36
C GLY A 164 4.89 31.68 11.29
N GLU A 165 3.83 31.12 10.73
CA GLU A 165 2.78 30.28 11.30
C GLU A 165 2.75 28.86 10.68
N GLY A 166 3.44 28.63 9.56
CA GLY A 166 3.41 27.38 8.79
C GLY A 166 4.59 26.44 9.08
N SER A 167 4.45 25.17 8.69
CA SER A 167 5.42 24.11 9.01
C SER A 167 6.63 24.05 8.08
N ILE A 168 6.68 24.86 7.01
CA ILE A 168 7.81 24.94 6.08
C ILE A 168 8.24 26.41 5.93
N TRP A 169 9.43 26.77 6.39
CA TRP A 169 9.97 28.11 6.19
C TRP A 169 10.97 28.11 5.05
N LEU A 170 10.77 28.97 4.06
CA LEU A 170 11.75 29.18 2.99
C LEU A 170 12.58 30.43 3.23
N PHE A 171 13.87 30.28 2.98
CA PHE A 171 14.83 31.36 3.03
C PHE A 171 15.63 31.41 1.73
N GLU A 172 15.78 32.61 1.17
CA GLU A 172 16.75 32.88 0.10
C GLU A 172 18.06 33.35 0.71
N ARG A 173 19.17 32.82 0.20
CA ARG A 173 20.51 33.19 0.65
C ARG A 173 20.90 34.54 0.09
N THR A 174 21.27 35.49 0.94
CA THR A 174 21.60 36.88 0.56
C THR A 174 23.07 37.10 0.22
N ALA A 175 23.92 36.09 0.45
CA ALA A 175 25.33 36.12 0.09
C ALA A 175 25.80 34.76 -0.46
N GLN A 176 26.72 34.81 -1.43
CA GLN A 176 27.50 33.64 -1.83
C GLN A 176 28.49 33.30 -0.71
N GLY A 177 28.16 32.30 0.08
CA GLY A 177 28.98 31.79 1.18
C GLY A 177 28.85 30.28 1.29
N ASP A 178 29.43 29.70 2.34
CA ASP A 178 29.33 28.27 2.62
C ASP A 178 27.90 27.93 3.09
N ARG A 179 27.13 27.21 2.24
CA ARG A 179 25.76 26.78 2.55
C ARG A 179 25.74 25.86 3.77
N GLU A 180 26.71 24.97 3.90
CA GLU A 180 26.77 23.97 4.96
C GLU A 180 26.96 24.65 6.31
N ARG A 181 27.83 25.67 6.36
CA ARG A 181 27.97 26.52 7.55
C ARG A 181 26.66 27.22 7.93
N VAL A 182 25.96 27.81 6.97
CA VAL A 182 24.66 28.48 7.23
C VAL A 182 23.63 27.48 7.75
N VAL A 183 23.55 26.28 7.15
CA VAL A 183 22.66 25.21 7.61
C VAL A 183 23.01 24.74 9.02
N ALA A 184 24.30 24.58 9.34
CA ALA A 184 24.74 24.16 10.67
C ALA A 184 24.41 25.19 11.76
N GLU A 185 24.65 26.48 11.49
CA GLU A 185 24.27 27.57 12.41
C GLU A 185 22.74 27.69 12.52
N LEU A 186 22.00 27.54 11.41
CA LEU A 186 20.54 27.54 11.40
C LEU A 186 19.97 26.40 12.26
N ARG A 187 20.52 25.19 12.16
CA ARG A 187 20.12 24.02 12.97
C ARG A 187 20.22 24.29 14.47
N GLN A 188 21.24 25.02 14.92
CA GLN A 188 21.36 25.41 16.33
C GLN A 188 20.27 26.39 16.77
N MET A 189 19.72 27.17 15.85
CA MET A 189 18.68 28.16 16.14
C MET A 189 17.26 27.58 16.08
N VAL A 190 16.98 26.63 15.18
CA VAL A 190 15.63 26.05 14.99
C VAL A 190 15.37 24.81 15.84
N GLY A 191 16.43 24.18 16.36
CA GLY A 191 16.33 22.97 17.19
C GLY A 191 16.63 21.70 16.39
N ALA A 192 16.88 20.61 17.12
CA ALA A 192 17.29 19.33 16.54
C ALA A 192 16.16 18.60 15.77
N ASP A 193 14.90 18.91 16.09
CA ASP A 193 13.72 18.28 15.48
C ASP A 193 13.34 18.91 14.13
N ALA A 194 13.94 20.05 13.78
CA ALA A 194 13.71 20.72 12.51
C ALA A 194 14.59 20.10 11.40
N ARG A 195 13.94 19.74 10.31
CA ARG A 195 14.58 19.22 9.09
C ARG A 195 14.96 20.39 8.21
N ILE A 196 16.21 20.44 7.77
CA ILE A 196 16.73 21.53 6.95
C ILE A 196 17.19 20.95 5.62
N GLY A 197 16.59 21.42 4.53
CA GLY A 197 16.79 20.87 3.20
C GLY A 197 16.79 21.91 2.10
N MET A 198 16.75 21.41 0.88
CA MET A 198 16.58 22.18 -0.33
C MET A 198 15.19 21.88 -0.92
N PRO A 199 14.41 22.91 -1.29
CA PRO A 199 13.19 22.67 -2.02
C PRO A 199 13.52 22.12 -3.42
N VAL A 200 12.90 21.01 -3.79
CA VAL A 200 13.05 20.33 -5.10
C VAL A 200 11.82 20.48 -5.98
N ASP A 201 10.71 20.90 -5.39
CA ASP A 201 9.48 21.27 -6.09
C ASP A 201 8.83 22.45 -5.38
N LEU A 202 8.45 23.46 -6.16
CA LEU A 202 7.93 24.74 -5.69
C LEU A 202 6.79 25.14 -6.62
N THR A 203 5.59 24.69 -6.27
CA THR A 203 4.35 25.09 -6.95
C THR A 203 3.41 25.79 -5.99
N GLN A 204 2.36 26.43 -6.51
CA GLN A 204 1.30 27.04 -5.70
C GLN A 204 0.64 26.07 -4.72
N LYS A 205 0.62 24.78 -5.04
CA LYS A 205 -0.13 23.76 -4.28
C LYS A 205 0.77 22.83 -3.47
N GLN A 206 2.09 22.94 -3.65
CA GLN A 206 2.99 21.97 -3.07
C GLN A 206 4.43 22.47 -3.00
N VAL A 207 5.03 22.27 -1.83
CA VAL A 207 6.46 22.34 -1.61
C VAL A 207 6.97 20.92 -1.30
N LYS A 208 7.98 20.46 -2.05
CA LYS A 208 8.72 19.23 -1.73
C LYS A 208 10.13 19.58 -1.26
N VAL A 209 10.56 19.03 -0.14
CA VAL A 209 11.88 19.30 0.43
C VAL A 209 12.73 18.04 0.46
N LEU A 210 13.91 18.14 -0.16
CA LEU A 210 14.98 17.15 -0.08
C LEU A 210 15.95 17.56 1.02
N ASP A 211 16.11 16.71 2.03
CA ASP A 211 17.06 16.91 3.10
C ASP A 211 18.05 15.74 3.22
N SER A 212 18.67 15.58 4.40
CA SER A 212 19.67 14.55 4.65
C SER A 212 19.07 13.20 5.07
N ARG A 213 17.73 13.05 5.11
CA ARG A 213 17.07 11.83 5.53
C ARG A 213 16.60 11.00 4.35
N PHE A 214 16.91 9.71 4.38
CA PHE A 214 16.62 8.77 3.30
C PHE A 214 16.03 7.49 3.87
N VAL A 215 15.12 6.88 3.10
CA VAL A 215 14.71 5.49 3.26
C VAL A 215 15.53 4.65 2.29
N ILE A 216 16.39 3.79 2.81
CA ILE A 216 17.24 2.92 1.98
C ILE A 216 16.83 1.47 2.17
N ARG A 217 16.20 0.88 1.15
CA ARG A 217 15.85 -0.54 1.08
C ARG A 217 16.98 -1.31 0.41
N PHE A 218 17.87 -1.86 1.23
CA PHE A 218 18.93 -2.75 0.79
C PHE A 218 18.36 -4.10 0.27
N ARG A 219 19.19 -4.93 -0.38
CA ARG A 219 18.85 -6.30 -0.86
C ARG A 219 19.00 -7.37 0.24
N ASP A 220 18.27 -8.48 0.08
CA ASP A 220 18.14 -9.59 1.04
C ASP A 220 19.44 -10.08 1.59
N HIS A 221 20.27 -10.53 0.69
CA HIS A 221 21.49 -11.19 1.07
C HIS A 221 22.49 -10.27 1.80
N LEU A 222 22.29 -8.94 1.89
CA LEU A 222 23.24 -8.02 2.54
C LEU A 222 23.06 -8.00 4.04
N ARG A 223 24.03 -8.53 4.81
CA ARG A 223 24.02 -8.75 6.28
C ARG A 223 24.02 -7.45 7.10
N PRO A 224 23.58 -7.44 8.39
CA PRO A 224 23.40 -6.18 9.12
C PRO A 224 24.73 -5.46 9.34
N GLN A 225 25.82 -6.22 9.53
CA GLN A 225 27.16 -5.66 9.70
C GLN A 225 27.68 -5.03 8.39
N ASP A 226 27.31 -5.58 7.23
CA ASP A 226 27.68 -4.99 5.94
C ASP A 226 26.93 -3.67 5.73
N ILE A 227 25.64 -3.62 6.07
CA ILE A 227 24.85 -2.38 6.04
C ILE A 227 25.42 -1.35 7.00
N GLN A 228 25.70 -1.74 8.24
CA GLN A 228 26.31 -0.85 9.24
C GLN A 228 27.66 -0.29 8.73
N ALA A 229 28.51 -1.13 8.13
CA ALA A 229 29.76 -0.70 7.54
C ALA A 229 29.57 0.25 6.35
N LEU A 230 28.52 0.07 5.54
CA LEU A 230 28.17 1.03 4.48
C LEU A 230 27.77 2.39 5.07
N LEU A 231 26.94 2.40 6.12
CA LEU A 231 26.50 3.62 6.79
C LEU A 231 27.67 4.37 7.46
N GLU A 232 28.56 3.67 8.14
CA GLU A 232 29.75 4.26 8.77
C GLU A 232 30.70 4.89 7.74
N ARG A 233 30.93 4.21 6.60
CA ARG A 233 31.78 4.72 5.51
C ARG A 233 31.23 5.98 4.86
N THR A 234 29.92 6.18 4.88
CA THR A 234 29.24 7.34 4.28
C THR A 234 28.80 8.35 5.33
N ASN A 235 29.22 8.18 6.59
CA ASN A 235 28.86 9.04 7.70
C ASN A 235 27.34 9.20 7.87
N ALA A 236 26.59 8.13 7.64
CA ALA A 236 25.15 8.05 7.83
C ALA A 236 24.80 7.45 9.19
N ARG A 237 23.82 8.05 9.87
CA ARG A 237 23.26 7.55 11.13
C ARG A 237 22.02 6.72 10.83
N LEU A 238 21.96 5.50 11.36
CA LEU A 238 20.73 4.71 11.39
C LEU A 238 19.74 5.31 12.41
N LEU A 239 18.51 5.57 11.98
CA LEU A 239 17.42 6.02 12.84
C LEU A 239 16.54 4.83 13.28
N ARG A 240 16.01 4.06 12.33
CA ARG A 240 15.19 2.85 12.60
C ARG A 240 15.01 1.96 11.37
N GLY A 241 14.41 0.79 11.57
CA GLY A 241 13.90 -0.10 10.51
C GLY A 241 12.38 -0.01 10.34
N PHE A 242 11.84 -0.82 9.44
CA PHE A 242 10.43 -0.83 9.04
C PHE A 242 9.89 -2.26 8.99
N ILE A 243 8.80 -2.55 9.72
CA ILE A 243 8.20 -3.89 9.77
C ILE A 243 7.63 -4.33 8.41
N GLN A 244 7.17 -3.38 7.61
CA GLN A 244 6.56 -3.61 6.30
C GLN A 244 7.57 -3.71 5.15
N ALA A 245 8.77 -3.16 5.34
CA ALA A 245 9.74 -2.90 4.28
C ALA A 245 11.14 -3.25 4.77
N GLY A 246 11.45 -4.52 4.81
CA GLY A 246 12.29 -5.02 5.90
C GLY A 246 13.66 -4.37 6.04
N ASN A 247 14.50 -4.41 5.01
CA ASN A 247 15.86 -3.89 5.06
C ASN A 247 15.87 -2.40 4.79
N ALA A 248 14.68 -1.82 4.70
CA ALA A 248 14.55 -0.40 4.68
C ALA A 248 15.10 0.08 6.02
N ARG A 249 16.03 1.01 5.91
CA ARG A 249 16.58 1.76 7.01
C ARG A 249 16.20 3.20 6.78
N LEU A 250 15.58 3.80 7.78
CA LEU A 250 15.52 5.25 7.86
C LEU A 250 16.90 5.70 8.33
N ILE A 251 17.60 6.44 7.48
CA ILE A 251 18.94 6.94 7.77
C ILE A 251 18.98 8.45 7.65
N GLU A 252 19.96 9.07 8.32
CA GLU A 252 20.25 10.48 8.18
C GLU A 252 21.76 10.69 7.98
N PHE A 253 22.15 11.28 6.86
CA PHE A 253 23.54 11.67 6.61
C PHE A 253 23.98 12.78 7.56
N GLN A 254 25.13 12.61 8.20
CA GLN A 254 25.67 13.55 9.18
C GLN A 254 26.57 14.58 8.49
N GLY A 255 25.97 15.48 7.71
CA GLY A 255 26.68 16.51 6.91
C GLY A 255 26.89 16.11 5.45
N GLY A 256 27.62 16.93 4.70
CA GLY A 256 27.76 16.79 3.25
C GLY A 256 26.62 17.44 2.46
N SER A 257 26.83 17.61 1.16
CA SER A 257 25.87 18.24 0.25
C SER A 257 24.79 17.25 -0.20
N TYR A 258 23.62 17.75 -0.63
CA TYR A 258 22.57 16.88 -1.18
C TYR A 258 23.06 16.11 -2.42
N GLN A 259 23.95 16.70 -3.23
CA GLN A 259 24.55 16.03 -4.39
C GLN A 259 25.40 14.82 -3.95
N GLU A 260 26.12 14.96 -2.84
CA GLU A 260 26.91 13.87 -2.28
C GLU A 260 26.00 12.74 -1.79
N HIS A 261 24.91 13.06 -1.08
CA HIS A 261 23.93 12.07 -0.62
C HIS A 261 23.29 11.32 -1.80
N LEU A 262 22.83 12.04 -2.83
CA LEU A 262 22.27 11.44 -4.04
C LEU A 262 23.29 10.55 -4.77
N ARG A 263 24.55 10.98 -4.84
CA ARG A 263 25.64 10.19 -5.46
C ARG A 263 25.90 8.90 -4.70
N ILE A 264 25.92 8.95 -3.36
CA ILE A 264 26.11 7.77 -2.51
C ILE A 264 25.00 6.74 -2.76
N VAL A 265 23.74 7.18 -2.78
CA VAL A 265 22.59 6.29 -3.02
C VAL A 265 22.62 5.71 -4.43
N GLU A 266 22.96 6.51 -5.44
CA GLU A 266 23.14 6.05 -6.82
C GLU A 266 24.28 5.03 -6.94
N ASP A 267 25.40 5.25 -6.25
CA ASP A 267 26.53 4.30 -6.23
C ASP A 267 26.13 2.97 -5.60
N TRP A 268 25.33 2.97 -4.53
CA TRP A 268 24.78 1.76 -3.94
C TRP A 268 23.80 1.05 -4.89
N TYR A 269 22.96 1.79 -5.60
CA TYR A 269 22.06 1.23 -6.60
C TYR A 269 22.83 0.56 -7.75
N ARG A 270 23.87 1.21 -8.28
CA ARG A 270 24.72 0.67 -9.38
C ARG A 270 25.51 -0.58 -8.98
N GLN A 271 25.84 -0.72 -7.70
CA GLN A 271 26.46 -1.91 -7.14
C GLN A 271 25.48 -3.07 -6.95
N GLY A 272 24.18 -2.86 -7.23
CA GLY A 272 23.15 -3.86 -7.03
C GLY A 272 22.81 -4.09 -5.55
N LEU A 273 23.16 -3.15 -4.67
CA LEU A 273 22.96 -3.29 -3.22
C LEU A 273 21.54 -2.95 -2.78
N LEU A 274 20.79 -2.20 -3.60
CA LEU A 274 19.48 -1.65 -3.25
C LEU A 274 18.35 -2.33 -4.05
N ILE A 275 17.18 -2.43 -3.41
CA ILE A 275 15.88 -2.54 -4.10
C ILE A 275 15.43 -1.13 -4.49
N TYR A 276 15.42 -0.21 -3.52
CA TYR A 276 15.22 1.22 -3.73
C TYR A 276 15.99 2.03 -2.67
N GLY A 277 16.33 3.27 -2.98
CA GLY A 277 16.92 4.21 -2.03
C GLY A 277 16.39 5.59 -2.33
N GLU A 278 15.58 6.14 -1.43
CA GLU A 278 14.78 7.32 -1.71
C GLU A 278 14.90 8.35 -0.61
N PRO A 279 14.85 9.65 -0.93
CA PRO A 279 14.74 10.68 0.10
C PRO A 279 13.40 10.55 0.83
N ASP A 280 13.39 10.77 2.13
CA ASP A 280 12.15 10.90 2.91
C ASP A 280 11.56 12.30 2.65
N LEU A 281 11.05 12.54 1.45
CA LEU A 281 10.59 13.86 1.03
C LEU A 281 9.50 14.37 1.95
N ILE A 282 9.69 15.57 2.50
CA ILE A 282 8.60 16.32 3.09
C ILE A 282 7.79 16.88 1.94
N ALA A 283 6.53 16.44 1.84
CA ALA A 283 5.60 16.87 0.81
C ALA A 283 4.32 17.36 1.48
N GLU A 284 3.78 18.45 0.95
CA GLU A 284 2.45 18.90 1.33
C GLU A 284 1.40 17.93 0.78
N ILE A 285 0.52 17.52 1.68
CA ILE A 285 -0.64 16.69 1.38
C ILE A 285 -1.80 17.63 1.07
N VAL A 286 -2.36 17.44 -0.12
CA VAL A 286 -3.36 18.34 -0.70
C VAL A 286 -4.74 17.82 -0.33
N ASP A 287 -5.56 18.72 0.22
CA ASP A 287 -6.98 18.45 0.38
C ASP A 287 -7.70 18.61 -0.94
N ASP A 288 -8.70 17.78 -1.12
CA ASP A 288 -9.54 17.83 -2.29
C ASP A 288 -10.56 18.98 -2.11
N VAL A 289 -10.34 20.06 -2.87
CA VAL A 289 -11.05 21.34 -2.74
C VAL A 289 -12.57 21.19 -2.97
N PHE A 290 -13.38 21.84 -2.12
CA PHE A 290 -14.84 21.95 -2.23
C PHE A 290 -15.29 23.39 -2.58
N PRO A 291 -16.37 23.60 -3.37
CA PRO A 291 -16.90 24.93 -3.72
C PRO A 291 -17.68 25.61 -2.59
N THR A 292 -17.26 26.82 -2.21
CA THR A 292 -17.55 27.55 -0.94
C THR A 292 -18.95 28.17 -0.73
N VAL A 293 -20.05 27.60 -1.26
CA VAL A 293 -21.40 28.18 -1.05
C VAL A 293 -22.37 27.20 -0.39
N PRO A 294 -22.68 27.35 0.91
CA PRO A 294 -23.72 26.59 1.60
C PRO A 294 -25.12 27.24 1.47
N PRO A 295 -26.20 26.46 1.22
CA PRO A 295 -27.59 26.84 1.51
C PRO A 295 -28.07 26.29 2.87
N ASN A 296 -29.13 26.87 3.44
CA ASN A 296 -29.67 26.51 4.76
C ASN A 296 -30.85 25.52 4.70
N ASP A 297 -31.05 24.82 5.83
CA ASP A 297 -32.20 24.02 6.32
C ASP A 297 -32.05 22.46 6.38
N PRO A 298 -32.82 21.77 7.27
CA PRO A 298 -32.48 20.56 8.08
C PRO A 298 -33.03 19.21 7.53
N THR A 299 -32.18 18.35 6.96
CA THR A 299 -32.54 17.75 5.65
C THR A 299 -32.23 16.28 5.34
N PHE A 300 -32.70 15.34 6.16
CA PHE A 300 -32.70 13.92 5.71
C PHE A 300 -33.41 13.71 4.35
N GLY A 301 -34.57 14.37 4.11
CA GLY A 301 -35.27 14.34 2.83
C GLY A 301 -34.54 15.02 1.65
N ASN A 302 -33.48 15.80 1.92
CA ASN A 302 -32.66 16.42 0.89
C ASN A 302 -31.22 15.85 0.80
N GLN A 303 -30.89 14.80 1.56
CA GLN A 303 -29.67 14.00 1.36
C GLN A 303 -29.80 13.12 0.10
N LEU A 304 -29.98 13.74 -1.07
CA LEU A 304 -30.12 13.05 -2.36
C LEU A 304 -28.92 12.17 -2.70
N ASN A 305 -27.74 12.46 -2.13
CA ASN A 305 -26.56 11.61 -2.21
C ASN A 305 -26.81 10.20 -1.62
N LEU A 306 -27.68 10.07 -0.61
CA LEU A 306 -28.02 8.79 0.01
C LEU A 306 -29.03 8.00 -0.83
N THR A 307 -30.15 8.64 -1.20
CA THR A 307 -31.24 7.97 -1.93
C THR A 307 -30.87 7.64 -3.37
N LEU A 308 -30.07 8.49 -4.03
CA LEU A 308 -29.57 8.20 -5.38
C LEU A 308 -28.74 6.92 -5.41
N GLN A 309 -27.98 6.66 -4.35
CA GLN A 309 -27.08 5.51 -4.22
C GLN A 309 -27.71 4.34 -3.45
N ASN A 310 -29.05 4.35 -3.27
CA ASN A 310 -29.85 3.30 -2.64
C ASN A 310 -29.46 2.98 -1.18
N VAL A 311 -28.98 3.95 -0.41
CA VAL A 311 -28.64 3.74 1.02
C VAL A 311 -29.89 3.38 1.85
N ASP A 312 -31.01 4.03 1.56
CA ASP A 312 -32.29 3.78 2.23
C ASP A 312 -32.82 2.37 1.98
N ASN A 313 -32.66 1.85 0.76
CA ASN A 313 -32.99 0.46 0.44
C ASN A 313 -32.05 -0.52 1.16
N ALA A 314 -30.75 -0.22 1.22
CA ALA A 314 -29.79 -1.03 1.96
C ALA A 314 -30.14 -1.14 3.45
N TRP A 315 -30.53 -0.03 4.09
CA TRP A 315 -30.99 -0.03 5.47
C TRP A 315 -32.26 -0.85 5.67
N GLN A 316 -33.22 -0.76 4.74
CA GLN A 316 -34.43 -1.59 4.78
C GLN A 316 -34.11 -3.08 4.64
N PHE A 317 -33.19 -3.43 3.74
CA PHE A 317 -32.71 -4.79 3.56
C PHE A 317 -32.05 -5.30 4.85
N LEU A 318 -31.07 -4.56 5.40
CA LEU A 318 -30.38 -4.92 6.64
C LEU A 318 -31.33 -5.05 7.82
N ASN A 319 -32.32 -4.16 7.93
CA ASN A 319 -33.36 -4.26 8.96
C ASN A 319 -34.15 -5.58 8.87
N GLY A 320 -34.38 -6.07 7.65
CA GLY A 320 -35.00 -7.36 7.39
C GLY A 320 -34.11 -8.57 7.73
N VAL A 321 -32.78 -8.42 7.65
CA VAL A 321 -31.79 -9.42 8.08
C VAL A 321 -31.69 -9.45 9.61
N ASP A 322 -31.32 -8.31 10.22
CA ASP A 322 -31.33 -8.05 11.65
C ASP A 322 -31.47 -6.55 11.89
N THR A 323 -32.46 -6.17 12.70
CA THR A 323 -32.72 -4.79 13.09
C THR A 323 -31.50 -4.06 13.67
N ASN A 324 -30.57 -4.76 14.31
CA ASN A 324 -29.33 -4.18 14.87
C ASN A 324 -28.30 -3.84 13.79
N LEU A 325 -28.41 -4.41 12.58
CA LEU A 325 -27.50 -4.15 11.46
C LEU A 325 -27.94 -3.01 10.56
N THR A 326 -29.15 -2.46 10.77
CA THR A 326 -29.75 -1.40 9.93
C THR A 326 -28.76 -0.28 9.61
N LEU A 327 -27.96 0.15 10.59
CA LEU A 327 -27.01 1.26 10.47
C LEU A 327 -25.55 0.78 10.55
N GLY A 328 -25.30 -0.50 10.30
CA GLY A 328 -24.02 -1.17 10.48
C GLY A 328 -23.92 -1.96 11.79
N SER A 329 -22.75 -2.54 12.04
CA SER A 329 -22.43 -3.37 13.20
C SER A 329 -21.36 -2.71 14.07
N PRO A 330 -21.48 -2.75 15.41
CA PRO A 330 -20.42 -2.33 16.31
C PRO A 330 -19.15 -3.17 16.19
N GLY A 331 -19.21 -4.34 15.53
CA GLY A 331 -18.03 -5.15 15.24
C GLY A 331 -17.11 -4.58 14.15
N VAL A 332 -17.53 -3.53 13.44
CA VAL A 332 -16.78 -2.94 12.30
C VAL A 332 -16.13 -1.62 12.73
N TYR A 333 -14.85 -1.46 12.39
CA TYR A 333 -14.04 -0.29 12.69
C TYR A 333 -13.63 0.46 11.42
N VAL A 334 -14.03 1.73 11.31
CA VAL A 334 -13.72 2.62 10.17
C VAL A 334 -12.81 3.75 10.63
N ALA A 335 -11.62 3.85 10.06
CA ALA A 335 -10.71 4.97 10.30
C ALA A 335 -10.82 6.04 9.22
N THR A 336 -10.82 7.30 9.63
CA THR A 336 -10.67 8.46 8.73
C THR A 336 -9.34 9.13 8.98
N LEU A 337 -8.43 9.03 8.00
CA LEU A 337 -7.22 9.83 8.00
C LEU A 337 -7.56 11.13 7.26
N ASP A 338 -7.74 12.22 7.98
CA ASP A 338 -8.24 13.50 7.43
C ASP A 338 -7.78 14.69 8.28
N ARG A 339 -8.41 15.87 8.27
CA ARG A 339 -8.04 17.00 9.13
C ARG A 339 -8.56 16.90 10.57
N GLY A 340 -8.76 15.68 11.05
CA GLY A 340 -9.24 15.38 12.40
C GLY A 340 -10.75 15.55 12.53
N VAL A 341 -11.25 15.26 13.73
CA VAL A 341 -12.67 15.38 14.09
C VAL A 341 -12.80 16.26 15.33
N ASP A 342 -13.86 17.07 15.38
CA ASP A 342 -14.22 17.82 16.57
C ASP A 342 -14.96 16.87 17.53
N THR A 343 -14.24 16.39 18.54
CA THR A 343 -14.77 15.40 19.48
C THR A 343 -15.90 15.95 20.37
N ASP A 344 -16.10 17.26 20.40
CA ASP A 344 -17.15 17.92 21.17
C ASP A 344 -18.40 18.24 20.33
N HIS A 345 -18.42 17.87 19.03
CA HIS A 345 -19.58 18.06 18.16
C HIS A 345 -20.80 17.28 18.71
N PRO A 346 -22.02 17.86 18.74
CA PRO A 346 -23.22 17.19 19.29
C PRO A 346 -23.54 15.85 18.63
N ASP A 347 -23.22 15.75 17.34
CA ASP A 347 -23.38 14.57 16.50
C ASP A 347 -22.17 13.61 16.53
N ILE A 348 -21.30 13.75 17.53
CA ILE A 348 -20.17 12.87 17.86
C ILE A 348 -20.29 12.42 19.32
N GLY A 349 -19.91 11.18 19.62
CA GLY A 349 -19.81 10.69 21.00
C GLY A 349 -21.07 10.01 21.55
N GLY A 350 -21.97 9.58 20.67
CA GLY A 350 -23.04 8.64 21.00
C GLY A 350 -22.54 7.22 21.31
N ASN A 351 -23.43 6.40 21.85
CA ASN A 351 -23.17 4.97 22.03
C ASN A 351 -23.73 4.16 20.85
N LEU A 352 -23.00 3.11 20.50
CA LEU A 352 -23.45 2.09 19.56
C LEU A 352 -24.52 1.19 20.18
N THR A 353 -25.13 0.34 19.36
CA THR A 353 -26.18 -0.62 19.77
C THR A 353 -25.73 -1.63 20.84
N ASP A 354 -24.43 -1.92 20.96
CA ASP A 354 -23.84 -2.76 22.00
C ASP A 354 -23.45 -1.98 23.28
N GLY A 355 -23.67 -0.66 23.28
CA GLY A 355 -23.42 0.24 24.40
C GLY A 355 -21.99 0.80 24.48
N THR A 356 -21.09 0.48 23.54
CA THR A 356 -19.76 1.11 23.47
C THR A 356 -19.82 2.51 22.87
N ALA A 357 -18.78 3.31 23.07
CA ALA A 357 -18.68 4.63 22.46
C ALA A 357 -18.39 4.50 20.94
N GLN A 358 -19.13 5.23 20.11
CA GLN A 358 -18.95 5.22 18.66
C GLN A 358 -17.56 5.70 18.24
N LEU A 359 -17.06 6.80 18.80
CA LEU A 359 -15.69 7.23 18.59
C LEU A 359 -14.76 6.34 19.44
N ALA A 360 -14.21 5.29 18.82
CA ALA A 360 -13.36 4.33 19.50
C ALA A 360 -12.05 4.96 19.96
N GLN A 361 -11.42 5.74 19.08
CA GLN A 361 -10.17 6.44 19.34
C GLN A 361 -10.08 7.70 18.46
N CYS A 362 -9.29 8.68 18.91
CA CYS A 362 -8.89 9.82 18.10
C CYS A 362 -7.45 10.23 18.39
N TYR A 363 -6.65 10.38 17.34
CA TYR A 363 -5.27 10.81 17.45
C TYR A 363 -4.89 11.89 16.43
N ASP A 364 -4.17 12.91 16.89
CA ASP A 364 -3.68 14.02 16.09
C ASP A 364 -2.21 13.77 15.70
N PHE A 365 -1.98 13.27 14.47
CA PHE A 365 -0.62 13.03 13.96
C PHE A 365 0.08 14.30 13.49
N SER A 366 -0.65 15.40 13.30
CA SER A 366 -0.08 16.71 12.97
C SER A 366 0.54 17.36 14.22
N GLY A 367 -0.18 17.30 15.34
CA GLY A 367 0.21 17.79 16.65
C GLY A 367 0.91 16.77 17.56
N LEU A 368 1.02 15.51 17.12
CA LEU A 368 1.61 14.37 17.85
C LEU A 368 1.05 14.23 19.26
N ARG A 369 -0.28 14.16 19.37
CA ARG A 369 -1.02 14.09 20.65
C ARG A 369 -2.34 13.35 20.49
N ALA A 370 -2.88 12.82 21.59
CA ALA A 370 -4.26 12.35 21.60
C ALA A 370 -5.22 13.54 21.43
N CYS A 371 -6.36 13.33 20.77
CA CYS A 371 -7.39 14.38 20.62
C CYS A 371 -7.99 14.83 21.96
N THR A 372 -7.86 14.01 23.01
CA THR A 372 -8.28 14.36 24.38
C THR A 372 -7.28 15.25 25.12
N ALA A 373 -6.11 15.53 24.53
CA ALA A 373 -5.10 16.38 25.16
C ALA A 373 -5.57 17.84 25.27
N PRO A 374 -5.27 18.56 26.38
CA PRO A 374 -5.66 19.96 26.53
C PRO A 374 -5.19 20.84 25.37
N GLY A 375 -6.11 21.64 24.82
CA GLY A 375 -5.82 22.54 23.70
C GLY A 375 -5.79 21.85 22.34
N TYR A 376 -6.35 20.64 22.22
CA TYR A 376 -6.81 20.11 20.94
C TYR A 376 -7.88 21.05 20.37
N ALA A 377 -7.61 21.54 19.16
CA ALA A 377 -8.42 22.52 18.42
C ALA A 377 -8.07 22.31 16.93
N PRO A 378 -8.52 21.17 16.37
CA PRO A 378 -8.20 20.75 15.02
C PRO A 378 -8.85 21.66 13.96
N ASP A 379 -8.31 21.70 12.74
CA ASP A 379 -8.91 22.40 11.58
C ASP A 379 -9.87 21.43 10.87
N THR A 380 -11.06 21.22 11.41
CA THR A 380 -11.85 20.02 11.13
C THR A 380 -12.94 20.19 10.09
N SER A 381 -13.07 21.35 9.44
CA SER A 381 -14.13 21.55 8.45
C SER A 381 -14.16 20.42 7.40
N HIS A 382 -13.01 19.99 6.86
CA HIS A 382 -12.96 18.87 5.92
C HIS A 382 -13.18 17.51 6.62
N GLY A 383 -12.52 17.26 7.75
CA GLY A 383 -12.58 15.98 8.46
C GLY A 383 -13.96 15.68 9.08
N MET A 384 -14.66 16.69 9.57
CA MET A 384 -16.08 16.60 9.98
C MET A 384 -16.99 16.30 8.81
N GLY A 385 -16.70 16.85 7.62
CA GLY A 385 -17.41 16.52 6.39
C GLY A 385 -17.28 15.03 6.03
N VAL A 386 -16.10 14.45 6.22
CA VAL A 386 -15.84 13.01 6.02
C VAL A 386 -16.50 12.17 7.10
N TYR A 387 -16.33 12.55 8.37
CA TYR A 387 -16.94 11.86 9.51
C TYR A 387 -18.46 11.82 9.39
N GLY A 388 -19.10 12.95 9.08
CA GLY A 388 -20.55 13.07 9.02
C GLY A 388 -21.18 12.12 8.00
N ILE A 389 -20.55 11.94 6.83
CA ILE A 389 -21.04 11.00 5.81
C ILE A 389 -21.03 9.55 6.35
N ILE A 390 -20.02 9.17 7.12
CA ILE A 390 -19.88 7.80 7.62
C ILE A 390 -20.71 7.57 8.88
N SER A 391 -20.55 8.45 9.87
CA SER A 391 -20.83 8.14 11.28
C SER A 391 -21.71 9.15 12.01
N ALA A 392 -22.21 10.22 11.37
CA ALA A 392 -23.20 11.12 12.00
C ALA A 392 -24.34 10.34 12.66
N ILE A 393 -24.78 10.73 13.87
CA ILE A 393 -25.71 9.95 14.68
C ILE A 393 -27.08 9.96 14.01
N THR A 394 -27.52 8.79 13.56
CA THR A 394 -28.84 8.67 12.92
C THR A 394 -29.96 8.66 13.97
N ASN A 395 -31.12 9.24 13.62
CA ASN A 395 -32.35 9.26 14.42
C ASN A 395 -32.29 10.04 15.76
N ASN A 396 -31.42 11.05 15.85
CA ASN A 396 -31.30 11.94 17.01
C ASN A 396 -32.13 13.25 16.90
N THR A 397 -32.88 13.42 15.80
CA THR A 397 -33.65 14.64 15.45
C THR A 397 -32.82 15.90 15.20
N ASP A 398 -31.51 15.74 14.96
CA ASP A 398 -30.54 16.81 14.73
C ASP A 398 -29.74 16.56 13.45
N ASP A 399 -29.20 17.63 12.86
CA ASP A 399 -28.30 17.62 11.69
C ASP A 399 -28.66 16.61 10.56
N ILE A 400 -27.76 15.64 10.32
CA ILE A 400 -27.79 14.68 9.21
C ILE A 400 -27.74 13.23 9.70
N SER A 401 -28.00 12.28 8.80
CA SER A 401 -27.70 10.87 9.06
C SER A 401 -26.41 10.45 8.39
N GLY A 402 -25.53 9.79 9.14
CA GLY A 402 -24.43 8.99 8.59
C GLY A 402 -24.96 7.73 7.92
N ILE A 403 -24.20 7.20 6.95
CA ILE A 403 -24.55 5.97 6.21
C ILE A 403 -24.44 4.73 7.10
N SER A 404 -23.42 4.68 7.96
CA SER A 404 -23.09 3.53 8.82
C SER A 404 -22.85 4.00 10.25
N SER A 405 -23.86 4.64 10.86
CA SER A 405 -23.71 5.28 12.18
C SER A 405 -23.60 4.30 13.36
N ASN A 406 -23.83 3.00 13.16
CA ASN A 406 -23.67 1.98 14.20
C ASN A 406 -22.30 1.26 14.14
N VAL A 407 -21.27 1.88 13.56
CA VAL A 407 -19.89 1.35 13.50
C VAL A 407 -18.95 2.12 14.42
N HIS A 408 -17.85 1.49 14.85
CA HIS A 408 -16.81 2.22 15.55
C HIS A 408 -16.00 3.11 14.59
N HIS A 409 -15.82 4.36 14.96
CA HIS A 409 -15.03 5.33 14.21
C HIS A 409 -13.66 5.55 14.87
N ILE A 410 -12.60 5.61 14.05
CA ILE A 410 -11.25 5.98 14.47
C ILE A 410 -10.89 7.30 13.78
N GLY A 411 -10.85 8.40 14.54
CA GLY A 411 -10.53 9.73 14.02
C GLY A 411 -9.02 9.96 13.95
N MET A 412 -8.47 10.29 12.78
CA MET A 412 -7.04 10.52 12.64
C MET A 412 -6.79 11.86 11.96
N GLU A 413 -6.27 12.84 12.70
CA GLU A 413 -5.75 14.05 12.07
C GLU A 413 -4.44 13.70 11.37
N ARG A 414 -4.41 13.90 10.06
CA ARG A 414 -3.35 13.45 9.18
C ARG A 414 -2.09 14.28 9.37
N PRO A 415 -0.92 13.68 9.11
CA PRO A 415 0.32 14.42 8.87
C PRO A 415 0.17 15.53 7.82
N LEU A 416 0.07 16.81 8.20
CA LEU A 416 -0.07 17.91 7.23
C LEU A 416 1.21 18.17 6.42
N THR A 417 2.37 18.03 7.06
CA THR A 417 3.69 18.41 6.53
C THR A 417 4.77 17.37 6.82
N LEU A 418 4.40 16.08 6.84
CA LEU A 418 5.36 15.02 7.15
C LEU A 418 5.76 14.27 5.89
N GLY A 419 6.94 13.65 5.97
CA GLY A 419 7.41 12.76 4.94
C GLY A 419 6.57 11.50 4.82
N THR A 420 6.75 10.79 3.71
CA THR A 420 6.04 9.53 3.41
C THR A 420 6.15 8.50 4.54
N VAL A 421 7.23 8.56 5.32
CA VAL A 421 7.48 7.72 6.50
C VAL A 421 6.37 7.87 7.56
N ASN A 422 6.03 9.09 7.98
CA ASN A 422 5.02 9.30 9.02
C ASN A 422 3.62 8.94 8.55
N TYR A 423 3.35 9.19 7.26
CA TYR A 423 2.07 8.78 6.67
C TYR A 423 1.94 7.26 6.66
N ALA A 424 3.00 6.54 6.26
CA ALA A 424 3.04 5.08 6.30
C ALA A 424 2.84 4.54 7.73
N ASP A 425 3.51 5.16 8.71
CA ASP A 425 3.35 4.80 10.11
C ASP A 425 1.90 5.03 10.62
N ALA A 426 1.24 6.12 10.21
CA ALA A 426 -0.15 6.40 10.61
C ALA A 426 -1.11 5.31 10.09
N LEU A 427 -0.95 4.87 8.83
CA LEU A 427 -1.74 3.77 8.27
C LEU A 427 -1.48 2.44 9.01
N LEU A 428 -0.22 2.13 9.32
CA LEU A 428 0.13 0.94 10.11
C LEU A 428 -0.47 0.97 11.51
N TRP A 429 -0.39 2.12 12.18
CA TRP A 429 -0.97 2.30 13.50
C TRP A 429 -2.48 2.04 13.49
N ALA A 430 -3.20 2.58 12.50
CA ALA A 430 -4.64 2.38 12.34
C ALA A 430 -5.03 0.92 12.10
N ALA A 431 -4.19 0.17 11.40
CA ALA A 431 -4.39 -1.24 11.13
C ALA A 431 -3.85 -2.17 12.24
N GLY A 432 -3.45 -1.61 13.39
CA GLY A 432 -3.06 -2.39 14.56
C GLY A 432 -1.60 -2.85 14.58
N PHE A 433 -0.71 -2.24 13.80
CA PHE A 433 0.70 -2.62 13.72
C PHE A 433 1.64 -1.62 14.39
N THR A 434 2.59 -2.13 15.17
CA THR A 434 3.67 -1.34 15.75
C THR A 434 4.56 -0.75 14.66
N THR A 435 4.86 0.54 14.73
CA THR A 435 5.63 1.24 13.70
C THR A 435 7.13 1.31 14.00
N GLY A 436 7.52 1.13 15.27
CA GLY A 436 8.89 1.36 15.74
C GLY A 436 9.30 2.85 15.75
N ASN A 437 8.34 3.76 15.58
CA ASN A 437 8.59 5.19 15.64
C ASN A 437 8.65 5.66 17.10
N THR A 438 9.81 6.14 17.51
CA THR A 438 10.09 6.60 18.88
C THR A 438 10.12 8.12 19.00
N SER A 439 9.64 8.85 17.99
CA SER A 439 9.57 10.31 18.03
C SER A 439 8.68 10.77 19.18
N VAL A 440 9.06 11.87 19.83
CA VAL A 440 8.30 12.42 20.95
C VAL A 440 6.88 12.72 20.49
N GLY A 441 5.90 12.23 21.26
CA GLY A 441 4.48 12.39 20.99
C GLY A 441 3.87 11.22 20.22
N TRP A 442 4.61 10.55 19.33
CA TRP A 442 4.12 9.41 18.55
C TRP A 442 3.52 8.31 19.45
N PRO A 443 2.38 7.70 19.08
CA PRO A 443 1.76 6.66 19.90
C PRO A 443 2.68 5.42 19.96
N ALA A 444 3.07 5.04 21.18
CA ALA A 444 3.99 3.93 21.40
C ALA A 444 3.39 2.57 21.01
N GLU A 445 2.08 2.41 21.23
CA GLU A 445 1.33 1.19 20.92
C GLU A 445 0.38 1.43 19.74
N PRO A 446 0.17 0.42 18.87
CA PRO A 446 -0.84 0.49 17.82
C PRO A 446 -2.25 0.51 18.39
N ILE A 447 -3.23 0.84 17.54
CA ILE A 447 -4.62 0.78 17.96
C ILE A 447 -5.11 -0.67 18.12
N SER A 448 -5.98 -0.90 19.10
CA SER A 448 -6.70 -2.16 19.27
C SER A 448 -8.10 -1.88 19.80
N PRO A 449 -9.17 -2.29 19.08
CA PRO A 449 -9.17 -3.03 17.81
C PRO A 449 -8.67 -2.22 16.61
N ALA A 450 -8.14 -2.93 15.62
CA ALA A 450 -7.64 -2.36 14.36
C ALA A 450 -8.78 -1.92 13.43
N ALA A 451 -8.51 -0.96 12.55
CA ALA A 451 -9.43 -0.56 11.50
C ALA A 451 -9.61 -1.68 10.45
N ASP A 452 -10.88 -1.95 10.12
CA ASP A 452 -11.24 -2.80 8.98
C ASP A 452 -11.11 -2.04 7.65
N ILE A 453 -11.49 -0.75 7.68
CA ILE A 453 -11.52 0.15 6.52
C ILE A 453 -10.80 1.44 6.91
N ILE A 454 -9.96 1.95 6.02
CA ILE A 454 -9.33 3.27 6.15
C ILE A 454 -9.78 4.14 4.97
N SER A 455 -10.51 5.21 5.28
CA SER A 455 -10.95 6.23 4.33
C SER A 455 -9.95 7.39 4.29
N CYS A 456 -9.44 7.70 3.10
CA CYS A 456 -8.46 8.75 2.84
C CYS A 456 -9.01 9.74 1.80
N SER A 457 -9.69 10.79 2.24
CA SER A 457 -10.24 11.85 1.37
C SER A 457 -9.20 12.91 1.00
N HIS A 458 -7.99 12.47 0.69
CA HIS A 458 -6.86 13.33 0.38
C HIS A 458 -5.80 12.56 -0.42
N GLY A 459 -4.76 13.25 -0.87
CA GLY A 459 -3.63 12.61 -1.52
C GLY A 459 -2.43 13.54 -1.67
N SER A 460 -1.46 13.07 -2.44
CA SER A 460 -0.33 13.90 -2.85
C SER A 460 -0.37 14.08 -4.37
N ASP A 461 -0.58 15.32 -4.82
CA ASP A 461 -0.52 15.68 -6.23
C ASP A 461 0.94 15.62 -6.69
N GLY A 462 1.21 14.95 -7.81
CA GLY A 462 2.51 14.97 -8.47
C GLY A 462 3.66 14.35 -7.67
N LEU A 463 3.35 13.52 -6.67
CA LEU A 463 4.35 12.70 -5.99
C LEU A 463 4.48 11.37 -6.73
N ALA A 464 5.71 10.95 -7.01
CA ALA A 464 5.97 9.60 -7.51
C ALA A 464 5.62 8.57 -6.42
N LEU A 465 5.35 7.31 -6.79
CA LEU A 465 5.11 6.27 -5.78
C LEU A 465 6.43 5.95 -5.06
N SER A 466 6.47 6.20 -3.75
CA SER A 466 7.55 5.79 -2.85
C SER A 466 7.56 4.27 -2.69
N GLY A 467 8.75 3.69 -2.60
CA GLY A 467 8.91 2.27 -2.31
C GLY A 467 8.39 1.89 -0.93
N LEU A 468 8.62 2.74 0.08
CA LEU A 468 8.09 2.50 1.43
C LEU A 468 6.56 2.51 1.46
N MET A 469 5.92 3.40 0.71
CA MET A 469 4.46 3.44 0.65
C MET A 469 3.89 2.25 -0.12
N ASP A 470 4.52 1.83 -1.23
CA ASP A 470 4.19 0.60 -1.96
C ASP A 470 4.24 -0.62 -1.03
N ASP A 471 5.32 -0.75 -0.24
CA ASP A 471 5.49 -1.79 0.78
C ASP A 471 4.41 -1.69 1.88
N THR A 472 4.05 -0.47 2.31
CA THR A 472 3.03 -0.25 3.35
C THR A 472 1.63 -0.64 2.89
N LEU A 473 1.19 -0.15 1.73
CA LEU A 473 -0.11 -0.51 1.15
C LEU A 473 -0.18 -2.02 0.84
N THR A 474 0.96 -2.62 0.45
CA THR A 474 1.09 -4.06 0.31
C THR A 474 0.89 -4.78 1.63
N PHE A 475 1.65 -4.42 2.66
CA PHE A 475 1.57 -5.03 3.98
C PHE A 475 0.16 -4.99 4.57
N LEU A 476 -0.51 -3.83 4.49
CA LEU A 476 -1.88 -3.65 5.01
C LEU A 476 -2.91 -4.51 4.28
N SER A 477 -2.78 -4.64 2.96
CA SER A 477 -3.67 -5.49 2.14
C SER A 477 -3.48 -7.00 2.41
N VAL A 478 -2.37 -7.37 3.05
CA VAL A 478 -2.02 -8.77 3.32
C VAL A 478 -2.34 -9.11 4.75
N TYR A 479 -1.73 -8.42 5.71
CA TYR A 479 -1.78 -8.81 7.13
C TYR A 479 -2.88 -8.11 7.90
N GLY A 480 -3.43 -7.01 7.39
CA GLY A 480 -4.56 -6.30 8.00
C GLY A 480 -5.73 -7.26 8.21
N ARG A 481 -6.52 -7.02 9.28
CA ARG A 481 -7.70 -7.85 9.62
C ARG A 481 -7.39 -9.36 9.68
N GLY A 482 -6.19 -9.74 10.14
CA GLY A 482 -5.80 -11.15 10.31
C GLY A 482 -5.63 -11.94 9.00
N GLY A 483 -5.21 -11.30 7.91
CA GLY A 483 -5.02 -11.96 6.61
C GLY A 483 -6.11 -11.64 5.57
N LYS A 484 -7.22 -11.03 6.00
CA LYS A 484 -8.30 -10.56 5.11
C LYS A 484 -7.94 -9.27 4.37
N GLY A 485 -6.94 -8.54 4.87
CA GLY A 485 -6.44 -7.24 4.43
C GLY A 485 -7.35 -6.08 4.83
N THR A 486 -6.74 -4.97 5.24
CA THR A 486 -7.45 -3.71 5.51
C THR A 486 -7.80 -3.03 4.20
N LEU A 487 -9.07 -2.66 4.00
CA LEU A 487 -9.50 -1.96 2.79
C LEU A 487 -9.12 -0.47 2.87
N MET A 488 -8.32 -0.01 1.92
CA MET A 488 -7.89 1.39 1.83
C MET A 488 -8.60 2.07 0.65
N ILE A 489 -9.34 3.15 0.95
CA ILE A 489 -10.17 3.87 -0.02
C ILE A 489 -9.67 5.30 -0.13
N TYR A 490 -9.33 5.72 -1.35
CA TYR A 490 -8.80 7.04 -1.63
C TYR A 490 -9.71 7.80 -2.59
N SER A 491 -9.87 9.10 -2.32
CA SER A 491 -10.46 10.02 -3.28
C SER A 491 -9.56 10.14 -4.53
N ALA A 492 -10.15 10.13 -5.72
CA ALA A 492 -9.40 10.26 -6.97
C ALA A 492 -8.78 11.66 -7.14
N GLY A 493 -9.40 12.68 -6.54
CA GLY A 493 -8.98 14.06 -6.59
C GLY A 493 -9.84 14.99 -7.43
N ASN A 494 -9.69 16.30 -7.19
CA ASN A 494 -10.55 17.32 -7.79
C ASN A 494 -9.80 18.23 -8.81
N GLY A 495 -8.90 17.65 -9.60
CA GLY A 495 -8.05 18.37 -10.57
C GLY A 495 -8.39 18.17 -12.05
N ALA A 496 -9.48 17.47 -12.38
CA ALA A 496 -9.86 17.08 -13.75
C ALA A 496 -8.70 16.43 -14.53
N THR A 497 -7.90 15.63 -13.84
CA THR A 497 -6.59 15.16 -14.29
C THR A 497 -6.48 13.64 -14.20
N LEU A 498 -5.66 13.05 -15.07
CA LEU A 498 -5.35 11.62 -15.05
C LEU A 498 -4.63 11.24 -13.74
N ILE A 499 -5.15 10.26 -12.99
CA ILE A 499 -4.54 9.82 -11.73
C ILE A 499 -3.27 8.99 -11.89
N THR A 500 -3.08 8.32 -13.04
CA THR A 500 -1.96 7.41 -13.29
C THR A 500 -0.60 8.11 -13.11
N GLY A 501 0.13 7.77 -12.04
CA GLY A 501 1.43 8.36 -11.74
C GLY A 501 1.39 9.79 -11.17
N PHE A 502 0.19 10.33 -10.95
CA PHE A 502 -0.05 11.66 -10.38
C PHE A 502 -0.67 11.56 -8.98
N ARG A 503 -1.73 10.75 -8.82
CA ARG A 503 -2.41 10.44 -7.54
C ARG A 503 -2.08 9.01 -7.12
N VAL A 504 -0.80 8.79 -6.83
CA VAL A 504 -0.19 7.45 -6.77
C VAL A 504 -0.74 6.54 -5.69
N TRP A 505 -1.26 7.09 -4.59
CA TRP A 505 -1.91 6.29 -3.53
C TRP A 505 -3.31 5.85 -3.92
N ALA A 506 -4.09 6.71 -4.58
CA ALA A 506 -5.38 6.32 -5.13
C ALA A 506 -5.21 5.31 -6.27
N ALA A 507 -4.29 5.60 -7.20
CA ALA A 507 -4.00 4.75 -8.36
C ALA A 507 -3.29 3.42 -8.01
N HIS A 508 -3.04 3.16 -6.73
CA HIS A 508 -2.32 1.97 -6.30
C HIS A 508 -3.19 0.71 -6.50
N PRO A 509 -2.66 -0.41 -7.03
CA PRO A 509 -3.47 -1.60 -7.32
C PRO A 509 -4.05 -2.28 -6.07
N ARG A 510 -3.57 -1.94 -4.87
CA ARG A 510 -4.05 -2.48 -3.59
C ARG A 510 -4.96 -1.53 -2.80
N THR A 511 -5.36 -0.41 -3.41
CA THR A 511 -6.32 0.55 -2.86
C THR A 511 -7.53 0.64 -3.78
N MET A 512 -8.57 1.36 -3.35
CA MET A 512 -9.68 1.76 -4.21
C MET A 512 -9.63 3.25 -4.54
N ALA A 513 -9.66 3.62 -5.82
CA ALA A 513 -9.77 5.01 -6.26
C ALA A 513 -11.22 5.37 -6.59
N ILE A 514 -11.76 6.39 -5.92
CA ILE A 514 -13.16 6.78 -6.05
C ILE A 514 -13.29 8.11 -6.78
N SER A 515 -13.93 8.10 -7.96
CA SER A 515 -14.30 9.31 -8.70
C SER A 515 -15.64 9.90 -8.22
N ASN A 516 -15.91 11.16 -8.61
CA ASN A 516 -17.09 11.89 -8.16
C ASN A 516 -18.06 12.19 -9.31
N SER A 517 -19.34 11.92 -9.10
CA SER A 517 -20.44 12.32 -9.98
C SER A 517 -21.23 13.51 -9.42
N ASN A 518 -21.91 14.22 -10.32
CA ASN A 518 -22.92 15.21 -9.96
C ASN A 518 -24.25 14.54 -9.62
N GLN A 519 -25.20 15.30 -9.08
CA GLN A 519 -26.61 14.90 -9.14
C GLN A 519 -27.06 14.79 -10.62
N PRO A 520 -28.11 13.99 -10.93
CA PRO A 520 -28.67 13.91 -12.27
C PRO A 520 -29.01 15.29 -12.84
N ASP A 521 -28.68 15.50 -14.12
CA ASP A 521 -28.98 16.76 -14.80
C ASP A 521 -30.49 16.94 -15.09
N GLY A 522 -30.87 18.04 -15.74
CA GLY A 522 -32.26 18.27 -16.16
C GLY A 522 -32.82 17.25 -17.15
N GLY A 523 -31.98 16.36 -17.70
CA GLY A 523 -32.37 15.20 -18.51
C GLY A 523 -32.38 13.88 -17.72
N GLY A 524 -32.14 13.91 -16.41
CA GLY A 524 -32.09 12.73 -15.54
C GLY A 524 -30.80 11.92 -15.66
N VAL A 525 -29.75 12.46 -16.30
CA VAL A 525 -28.47 11.75 -16.49
C VAL A 525 -27.48 12.21 -15.43
N GLU A 526 -27.05 11.27 -14.61
CA GLU A 526 -25.93 11.44 -13.70
C GLU A 526 -24.61 11.44 -14.50
N ARG A 527 -23.78 12.47 -14.31
CA ARG A 527 -22.51 12.63 -15.03
C ARG A 527 -21.37 12.93 -14.09
N LEU A 528 -20.15 12.67 -14.56
CA LEU A 528 -18.92 12.97 -13.85
C LEU A 528 -18.89 14.44 -13.44
N ASN A 529 -18.47 14.71 -12.21
CA ASN A 529 -18.15 16.05 -11.80
C ASN A 529 -16.97 16.58 -12.64
N ASN A 530 -17.09 17.81 -13.13
CA ASN A 530 -16.11 18.39 -14.05
C ASN A 530 -14.74 18.64 -13.41
N THR A 531 -14.63 18.59 -12.08
CA THR A 531 -13.36 18.63 -11.36
C THR A 531 -12.84 17.24 -11.01
N SER A 532 -13.64 16.18 -11.13
CA SER A 532 -13.18 14.83 -10.77
C SER A 532 -12.00 14.42 -11.63
N ASN A 533 -10.95 13.97 -10.98
CA ASN A 533 -9.89 13.20 -11.61
C ASN A 533 -10.45 11.88 -12.14
N PHE A 534 -9.73 11.31 -13.09
CA PHE A 534 -10.15 10.13 -13.85
C PHE A 534 -8.93 9.25 -14.15
N GLY A 535 -9.16 8.03 -14.62
CA GLY A 535 -8.11 7.17 -15.11
C GLY A 535 -8.48 5.69 -15.16
N PRO A 536 -7.62 4.86 -15.76
CA PRO A 536 -7.81 3.42 -15.81
C PRO A 536 -7.68 2.73 -14.45
N GLU A 537 -7.24 3.44 -13.40
CA GLU A 537 -7.18 2.95 -12.03
C GLU A 537 -8.42 3.32 -11.19
N ILE A 538 -9.40 4.06 -11.73
CA ILE A 538 -10.67 4.33 -11.03
C ILE A 538 -11.42 3.01 -10.82
N ASP A 539 -11.81 2.74 -9.59
CA ASP A 539 -12.58 1.56 -9.23
C ASP A 539 -14.05 1.77 -9.51
N ILE A 540 -14.64 2.75 -8.85
CA ILE A 540 -16.05 3.12 -9.01
C ILE A 540 -16.17 4.63 -8.85
N CYS A 541 -17.33 5.13 -9.25
CA CYS A 541 -17.78 6.48 -8.98
C CYS A 541 -18.74 6.47 -7.79
N ALA A 542 -18.76 7.52 -6.99
CA ALA A 542 -19.84 7.76 -6.03
C ALA A 542 -20.28 9.22 -6.10
N GLN A 543 -21.57 9.47 -5.87
CA GLN A 543 -22.09 10.82 -5.83
C GLN A 543 -21.64 11.48 -4.53
N GLY A 544 -20.80 12.51 -4.66
CA GLY A 544 -20.30 13.31 -3.55
C GLY A 544 -20.53 14.81 -3.74
N ASN A 545 -21.07 15.25 -4.88
CA ASN A 545 -21.29 16.67 -5.12
C ASN A 545 -22.48 17.22 -4.32
N ASN A 546 -22.24 18.26 -3.50
CA ASN A 546 -23.24 18.88 -2.63
C ASN A 546 -23.89 17.89 -1.64
N ALA A 547 -23.08 17.04 -1.00
CA ALA A 547 -23.54 16.12 0.03
C ALA A 547 -23.67 16.86 1.38
N PRO A 548 -24.85 16.90 2.02
CA PRO A 548 -24.96 17.40 3.39
C PRO A 548 -24.07 16.60 4.35
N SER A 549 -23.35 17.29 5.23
CA SER A 549 -22.47 16.70 6.24
C SER A 549 -22.31 17.59 7.47
N LEU A 550 -21.48 17.21 8.43
CA LEU A 550 -21.22 17.95 9.67
C LEU A 550 -20.10 18.98 9.49
N ASN A 551 -20.22 20.13 10.14
CA ASN A 551 -19.23 21.20 10.18
C ASN A 551 -18.39 21.14 11.47
N ASP A 552 -17.45 22.08 11.62
CA ASP A 552 -16.51 22.19 12.74
C ASP A 552 -16.96 23.10 13.89
N VAL A 553 -18.24 23.53 13.90
CA VAL A 553 -18.80 24.45 14.90
C VAL A 553 -20.12 23.95 15.51
N GLY A 554 -20.44 22.66 15.35
CA GLY A 554 -21.60 22.03 15.97
C GLY A 554 -22.88 22.12 15.15
N GLY A 555 -22.83 21.95 13.83
CA GLY A 555 -24.00 21.84 12.96
C GLY A 555 -23.68 21.33 11.55
N GLU A 556 -24.51 21.66 10.56
CA GLU A 556 -24.36 21.15 9.19
C GLU A 556 -23.46 22.00 8.26
N GLN A 557 -22.92 21.38 7.22
CA GLN A 557 -22.35 21.99 6.02
C GLN A 557 -22.75 21.24 4.75
N ILE A 558 -22.48 21.85 3.60
CA ILE A 558 -22.43 21.13 2.33
C ILE A 558 -21.00 20.72 2.06
N PHE A 559 -20.78 19.42 1.92
CA PHE A 559 -19.51 18.81 1.56
C PHE A 559 -19.54 18.35 0.10
N GLY A 560 -18.37 18.14 -0.50
CA GLY A 560 -18.28 18.06 -1.96
C GLY A 560 -17.03 17.36 -2.48
N GLY A 561 -17.09 16.99 -3.76
CA GLY A 561 -15.95 16.45 -4.49
C GLY A 561 -15.71 14.97 -4.22
N THR A 562 -14.58 14.48 -4.73
CA THR A 562 -14.14 13.10 -4.47
C THR A 562 -13.92 12.82 -2.98
N SER A 563 -13.72 13.86 -2.15
CA SER A 563 -13.68 13.78 -0.68
C SER A 563 -14.97 13.33 -0.03
N ALA A 564 -16.13 13.56 -0.65
CA ALA A 564 -17.42 13.06 -0.19
C ALA A 564 -17.75 11.69 -0.81
N SER A 565 -17.24 11.41 -2.01
CA SER A 565 -17.40 10.12 -2.68
C SER A 565 -16.66 8.99 -1.94
N ALA A 566 -15.40 9.22 -1.53
CA ALA A 566 -14.60 8.22 -0.81
C ALA A 566 -15.24 7.72 0.51
N PRO A 567 -15.68 8.59 1.45
CA PRO A 567 -16.33 8.16 2.69
C PRO A 567 -17.69 7.51 2.44
N THR A 568 -18.40 7.90 1.37
CA THR A 568 -19.64 7.21 0.97
C THR A 568 -19.36 5.74 0.66
N VAL A 569 -18.31 5.45 -0.11
CA VAL A 569 -17.90 4.07 -0.41
C VAL A 569 -17.37 3.36 0.83
N ALA A 570 -16.63 4.06 1.70
CA ALA A 570 -16.15 3.49 2.97
C ALA A 570 -17.31 3.06 3.89
N ALA A 571 -18.36 3.88 3.98
CA ALA A 571 -19.54 3.54 4.76
C ALA A 571 -20.34 2.40 4.14
N ALA A 572 -20.45 2.35 2.81
CA ALA A 572 -21.05 1.20 2.11
C ALA A 572 -20.28 -0.11 2.38
N ALA A 573 -18.95 -0.07 2.32
CA ALA A 573 -18.10 -1.21 2.66
C ALA A 573 -18.26 -1.62 4.15
N ALA A 574 -18.49 -0.67 5.05
CA ALA A 574 -18.75 -0.95 6.45
C ALA A 574 -20.10 -1.66 6.66
N LEU A 575 -21.15 -1.27 5.91
CA LEU A 575 -22.43 -1.99 5.89
C LEU A 575 -22.28 -3.40 5.32
N MET A 576 -21.47 -3.60 4.27
CA MET A 576 -21.16 -4.93 3.74
C MET A 576 -20.47 -5.82 4.77
N LEU A 577 -19.47 -5.30 5.49
CA LEU A 577 -18.81 -6.02 6.59
C LEU A 577 -19.72 -6.28 7.79
N SER A 578 -20.79 -5.51 7.93
CA SER A 578 -21.76 -5.70 9.01
C SER A 578 -22.63 -6.93 8.79
N VAL A 579 -22.90 -7.30 7.53
CA VAL A 579 -23.63 -8.52 7.18
C VAL A 579 -22.71 -9.71 6.91
N GLU A 580 -21.53 -9.48 6.33
CA GLU A 580 -20.52 -10.52 6.07
C GLU A 580 -19.12 -10.06 6.53
N PRO A 581 -18.75 -10.30 7.81
CA PRO A 581 -17.48 -9.83 8.38
C PRO A 581 -16.26 -10.57 7.83
N ASP A 582 -16.44 -11.68 7.11
CA ASP A 582 -15.37 -12.50 6.58
C ASP A 582 -14.93 -12.12 5.16
N LEU A 583 -15.60 -11.13 4.52
CA LEU A 583 -15.13 -10.57 3.25
C LEU A 583 -13.69 -10.05 3.37
N THR A 584 -12.86 -10.41 2.39
CA THR A 584 -11.55 -9.78 2.20
C THR A 584 -11.66 -8.41 1.56
N TRP A 585 -10.59 -7.63 1.60
CA TRP A 585 -10.52 -6.36 0.87
C TRP A 585 -10.77 -6.53 -0.64
N ILE A 586 -10.38 -7.67 -1.23
CA ILE A 586 -10.66 -7.96 -2.65
C ILE A 586 -12.14 -8.30 -2.84
N ASN A 587 -12.75 -9.09 -1.94
CA ASN A 587 -14.19 -9.37 -2.05
C ASN A 587 -15.02 -8.10 -1.92
N LEU A 588 -14.70 -7.23 -0.95
CA LEU A 588 -15.34 -5.92 -0.82
C LEU A 588 -15.20 -5.12 -2.12
N ARG A 589 -13.97 -5.00 -2.64
CA ARG A 589 -13.68 -4.26 -3.88
C ARG A 589 -14.44 -4.82 -5.08
N ASP A 590 -14.43 -6.13 -5.27
CA ASP A 590 -15.05 -6.77 -6.42
C ASP A 590 -16.57 -6.74 -6.34
N ILE A 591 -17.18 -6.96 -5.17
CA ILE A 591 -18.64 -6.79 -5.00
C ILE A 591 -19.03 -5.33 -5.29
N LEU A 592 -18.31 -4.34 -4.75
CA LEU A 592 -18.57 -2.92 -5.01
C LEU A 592 -18.48 -2.56 -6.51
N ARG A 593 -17.58 -3.21 -7.26
CA ARG A 593 -17.43 -3.03 -8.71
C ARG A 593 -18.53 -3.73 -9.49
N ASP A 594 -18.83 -4.98 -9.14
CA ASP A 594 -19.76 -5.84 -9.86
C ASP A 594 -21.22 -5.39 -9.70
N THR A 595 -21.53 -4.70 -8.59
CA THR A 595 -22.86 -4.13 -8.32
C THR A 595 -22.99 -2.67 -8.77
N ALA A 596 -21.90 -2.06 -9.25
CA ALA A 596 -21.91 -0.66 -9.67
C ALA A 596 -22.80 -0.44 -10.91
N VAL A 597 -23.50 0.69 -10.92
CA VAL A 597 -24.47 1.05 -11.95
C VAL A 597 -23.81 1.86 -13.05
N VAL A 598 -23.95 1.42 -14.29
CA VAL A 598 -23.53 2.19 -15.47
C VAL A 598 -24.35 3.48 -15.57
N ILE A 599 -23.71 4.61 -15.30
CA ILE A 599 -24.24 5.97 -15.52
C ILE A 599 -23.63 6.60 -16.78
N ASP A 600 -24.30 7.60 -17.35
CA ASP A 600 -23.84 8.28 -18.57
C ASP A 600 -23.44 7.32 -19.70
N GLY A 601 -24.24 6.25 -19.91
CA GLY A 601 -23.92 5.15 -20.82
C GLY A 601 -23.70 5.55 -22.29
N ALA A 602 -24.16 6.75 -22.68
CA ALA A 602 -23.98 7.31 -24.02
C ALA A 602 -22.73 8.21 -24.13
N ASN A 603 -21.87 8.24 -23.11
CA ASN A 603 -20.67 9.08 -23.12
C ASN A 603 -19.78 8.77 -24.33
N ALA A 604 -19.58 9.78 -25.17
CA ALA A 604 -18.76 9.72 -26.38
C ALA A 604 -17.43 10.47 -26.23
N ASP A 605 -17.12 10.96 -25.03
CA ASP A 605 -15.80 11.51 -24.74
C ASP A 605 -14.72 10.45 -25.02
N PRO A 606 -13.57 10.79 -25.63
CA PRO A 606 -12.51 9.83 -25.92
C PRO A 606 -11.86 9.17 -24.69
N VAL A 607 -11.97 9.79 -23.52
CA VAL A 607 -11.38 9.31 -22.25
C VAL A 607 -12.40 8.55 -21.42
N GLY A 608 -13.65 9.04 -21.36
CA GLY A 608 -14.71 8.43 -20.55
C GLY A 608 -15.67 7.42 -21.20
N PRO A 609 -15.46 6.87 -22.42
CA PRO A 609 -16.47 6.01 -23.02
C PRO A 609 -16.49 4.65 -22.31
N TRP A 610 -17.64 4.01 -22.29
CA TRP A 610 -17.78 2.65 -21.75
C TRP A 610 -17.19 1.62 -22.72
N VAL A 611 -16.19 0.87 -22.26
CA VAL A 611 -15.52 -0.19 -23.03
C VAL A 611 -15.43 -1.43 -22.14
N GLY A 612 -16.16 -2.49 -22.52
CA GLY A 612 -16.11 -3.77 -21.80
C GLY A 612 -16.61 -3.71 -20.36
N GLY A 613 -17.59 -2.83 -20.06
CA GLY A 613 -18.14 -2.65 -18.71
C GLY A 613 -17.34 -1.69 -17.83
N PHE A 614 -16.33 -1.01 -18.38
CA PHE A 614 -15.48 -0.06 -17.66
C PHE A 614 -15.43 1.30 -18.36
N SER A 615 -15.36 2.38 -17.60
CA SER A 615 -15.09 3.74 -18.06
C SER A 615 -13.95 4.35 -17.25
N GLN A 616 -13.01 5.06 -17.86
CA GLN A 616 -11.97 5.76 -17.09
C GLN A 616 -12.52 6.90 -16.23
N TRP A 617 -13.76 7.35 -16.48
CA TRP A 617 -14.42 8.36 -15.67
C TRP A 617 -15.13 7.75 -14.47
N TYR A 618 -15.81 6.62 -14.69
CA TYR A 618 -16.73 6.04 -13.72
C TYR A 618 -16.26 4.72 -13.09
N GLY A 619 -15.08 4.23 -13.49
CA GLY A 619 -14.64 2.89 -13.17
C GLY A 619 -15.63 1.85 -13.71
N PHE A 620 -16.09 0.96 -12.83
CA PHE A 620 -17.14 -0.02 -13.14
C PHE A 620 -18.57 0.55 -13.07
N GLY A 621 -18.76 1.75 -12.54
CA GLY A 621 -20.09 2.34 -12.35
C GLY A 621 -20.18 3.24 -11.14
N ARG A 622 -21.34 3.85 -10.98
CA ARG A 622 -21.73 4.54 -9.76
C ARG A 622 -22.11 3.51 -8.69
N LEU A 623 -21.65 3.72 -7.47
CA LEU A 623 -22.03 2.96 -6.28
C LEU A 623 -23.55 2.71 -6.19
N ASP A 624 -23.90 1.49 -5.79
CA ASP A 624 -25.23 1.08 -5.38
C ASP A 624 -25.11 0.32 -4.06
N VAL A 625 -25.46 1.01 -2.96
CA VAL A 625 -25.22 0.50 -1.61
C VAL A 625 -26.11 -0.71 -1.31
N ASP A 626 -27.36 -0.69 -1.76
CA ASP A 626 -28.30 -1.80 -1.59
C ASP A 626 -27.81 -3.05 -2.34
N ALA A 627 -27.45 -2.90 -3.61
CA ALA A 627 -26.94 -4.01 -4.40
C ALA A 627 -25.61 -4.55 -3.82
N ALA A 628 -24.72 -3.67 -3.32
CA ALA A 628 -23.47 -4.08 -2.68
C ALA A 628 -23.71 -4.87 -1.38
N VAL A 629 -24.62 -4.41 -0.51
CA VAL A 629 -24.96 -5.11 0.74
C VAL A 629 -25.66 -6.44 0.46
N GLN A 630 -26.59 -6.49 -0.50
CA GLN A 630 -27.20 -7.76 -0.93
C GLN A 630 -26.16 -8.70 -1.56
N GLY A 631 -25.19 -8.16 -2.30
CA GLY A 631 -24.06 -8.93 -2.83
C GLY A 631 -23.16 -9.51 -1.74
N ALA A 632 -22.97 -8.77 -0.63
CA ALA A 632 -22.27 -9.25 0.55
C ALA A 632 -23.06 -10.33 1.30
N ASP A 633 -24.36 -10.14 1.54
CA ASP A 633 -25.24 -11.14 2.17
C ASP A 633 -25.35 -12.44 1.34
N ALA A 634 -25.37 -12.30 0.01
CA ALA A 634 -25.39 -13.44 -0.91
C ALA A 634 -24.01 -14.03 -1.19
N PHE A 635 -22.94 -13.45 -0.66
CA PHE A 635 -21.58 -13.93 -0.89
C PHE A 635 -21.42 -15.31 -0.24
N ASP A 636 -21.20 -16.33 -1.06
CA ASP A 636 -20.78 -17.64 -0.58
C ASP A 636 -19.25 -17.70 -0.59
N PRO A 637 -18.57 -17.81 0.57
CA PRO A 637 -17.13 -18.00 0.64
C PRO A 637 -16.65 -19.19 -0.20
N GLY A 638 -17.49 -20.21 -0.44
CA GLY A 638 -17.20 -21.34 -1.32
C GLY A 638 -17.12 -21.01 -2.82
N THR A 639 -17.53 -19.81 -3.25
CA THR A 639 -17.46 -19.37 -4.65
C THR A 639 -16.02 -19.30 -5.13
N VAL A 640 -15.12 -18.77 -4.32
CA VAL A 640 -13.68 -18.77 -4.59
C VAL A 640 -12.99 -19.35 -3.36
N SER A 641 -12.34 -20.50 -3.53
CA SER A 641 -11.59 -21.14 -2.45
C SER A 641 -10.24 -21.58 -3.00
N LEU A 642 -9.23 -20.75 -2.77
CA LEU A 642 -7.85 -21.07 -3.05
C LEU A 642 -7.33 -21.99 -1.95
N VAL A 643 -6.72 -23.09 -2.35
CA VAL A 643 -6.25 -24.13 -1.44
C VAL A 643 -4.79 -24.43 -1.72
N LEU A 644 -4.01 -24.45 -0.64
CA LEU A 644 -2.74 -25.13 -0.55
C LEU A 644 -2.91 -26.22 0.50
N ARG A 645 -2.62 -27.48 0.16
CA ARG A 645 -2.89 -28.59 1.08
C ARG A 645 -1.80 -28.77 2.11
N ASP A 646 -2.16 -29.06 3.35
CA ASP A 646 -1.21 -29.46 4.40
C ASP A 646 -0.77 -30.92 4.30
N ASN A 647 -1.62 -31.79 3.76
CA ASN A 647 -1.31 -33.19 3.52
C ASN A 647 -2.17 -33.76 2.37
N LEU A 648 -1.93 -35.00 1.93
CA LEU A 648 -2.68 -35.56 0.79
C LEU A 648 -4.18 -35.80 1.06
N ALA A 649 -4.58 -35.93 2.33
CA ALA A 649 -5.98 -36.08 2.71
C ALA A 649 -6.69 -34.73 2.83
N ASP A 650 -5.95 -33.62 2.82
CA ASP A 650 -6.51 -32.28 2.85
C ASP A 650 -7.29 -31.99 1.57
N THR A 651 -8.58 -31.75 1.74
CA THR A 651 -9.52 -31.45 0.67
C THR A 651 -9.83 -29.96 0.57
N GLY A 652 -9.21 -29.11 1.39
CA GLY A 652 -9.57 -27.70 1.54
C GLY A 652 -10.89 -27.50 2.30
N ALA A 653 -11.19 -28.37 3.26
CA ALA A 653 -12.41 -28.32 4.08
C ALA A 653 -12.07 -28.14 5.58
N PHE A 654 -13.00 -27.56 6.35
CA PHE A 654 -12.92 -27.14 7.77
C PHE A 654 -12.48 -28.16 8.84
N VAL A 655 -12.12 -29.38 8.47
CA VAL A 655 -11.69 -30.40 9.44
C VAL A 655 -10.20 -30.59 9.25
N PRO A 656 -9.37 -30.36 10.28
CA PRO A 656 -7.97 -30.76 10.26
C PRO A 656 -7.88 -32.21 9.82
N THR A 657 -7.46 -32.41 8.59
CA THR A 657 -7.44 -33.75 8.02
C THR A 657 -6.34 -34.50 8.75
N GLY A 658 -6.70 -35.59 9.43
CA GLY A 658 -5.73 -36.39 10.16
C GLY A 658 -4.55 -36.72 9.24
N GLY A 659 -3.34 -36.32 9.64
CA GLY A 659 -2.18 -36.36 8.75
C GLY A 659 -1.01 -35.57 9.30
N THR A 660 0.15 -35.70 8.64
CA THR A 660 1.35 -34.94 9.00
C THR A 660 1.30 -33.57 8.31
N PHE A 661 0.75 -32.58 9.00
CA PHE A 661 0.58 -31.22 8.48
C PHE A 661 1.89 -30.54 8.09
N TRP A 662 3.02 -31.00 8.63
CA TRP A 662 4.36 -30.52 8.28
C TRP A 662 4.95 -31.14 6.99
N HIS A 663 4.14 -31.85 6.20
CA HIS A 663 4.53 -32.48 4.93
C HIS A 663 3.56 -32.12 3.79
N SER A 664 3.30 -30.83 3.57
CA SER A 664 2.45 -30.37 2.47
C SER A 664 2.83 -31.00 1.11
N PRO A 665 1.87 -31.58 0.35
CA PRO A 665 2.10 -32.00 -1.03
C PRO A 665 2.13 -30.83 -2.02
N ASP A 666 1.73 -29.64 -1.58
CA ASP A 666 1.62 -28.44 -2.40
C ASP A 666 2.76 -27.44 -2.13
N LEU A 667 3.68 -27.75 -1.22
CA LEU A 667 4.89 -26.97 -0.94
C LEU A 667 6.10 -27.91 -0.90
N TRP A 668 7.08 -27.77 -1.80
CA TRP A 668 8.26 -28.65 -1.82
C TRP A 668 9.55 -27.99 -2.30
N VAL A 669 10.68 -28.64 -1.96
CA VAL A 669 12.03 -28.20 -2.32
C VAL A 669 12.60 -29.09 -3.43
N ARG A 670 13.30 -28.47 -4.38
CA ARG A 670 14.09 -29.07 -5.45
C ARG A 670 15.46 -28.40 -5.51
N ASN A 671 16.50 -29.12 -5.91
CA ASN A 671 17.84 -28.52 -6.08
C ASN A 671 18.08 -28.03 -7.52
N ASP A 672 17.33 -28.54 -8.50
CA ASP A 672 17.49 -28.20 -9.92
C ASP A 672 16.61 -27.01 -10.36
N ASP A 673 17.12 -26.20 -11.30
CA ASP A 673 16.36 -25.11 -11.93
C ASP A 673 15.09 -25.64 -12.61
N PRO A 674 13.90 -25.06 -12.34
CA PRO A 674 12.63 -25.45 -12.93
C PRO A 674 12.58 -25.59 -14.44
N ALA A 675 13.34 -24.78 -15.17
CA ALA A 675 13.38 -24.83 -16.63
C ALA A 675 14.11 -26.09 -17.15
N THR A 676 14.92 -26.74 -16.31
CA THR A 676 15.80 -27.86 -16.67
C THR A 676 15.66 -29.09 -15.78
N ASP A 677 14.81 -29.03 -14.75
CA ASP A 677 14.59 -30.11 -13.78
C ASP A 677 14.15 -31.41 -14.51
N PRO A 678 14.97 -32.48 -14.46
CA PRO A 678 14.70 -33.72 -15.21
C PRO A 678 13.54 -34.55 -14.61
N ILE A 679 13.15 -34.27 -13.36
CA ILE A 679 12.05 -34.99 -12.69
C ILE A 679 10.69 -34.37 -13.08
N GLY A 680 10.66 -33.05 -13.30
CA GLY A 680 9.45 -32.30 -13.64
C GLY A 680 8.45 -32.18 -12.49
N ASP A 681 7.30 -31.59 -12.79
CA ASP A 681 6.27 -31.30 -11.79
C ASP A 681 5.30 -32.48 -11.59
N PRO A 682 4.93 -32.83 -10.34
CA PRO A 682 4.06 -33.96 -10.06
C PRO A 682 2.60 -33.69 -10.44
N ALA A 683 1.85 -34.75 -10.75
CA ALA A 683 0.40 -34.65 -10.90
C ALA A 683 -0.30 -34.27 -9.58
N TYR A 684 -1.46 -33.63 -9.65
CA TYR A 684 -2.26 -33.32 -8.46
C TYR A 684 -2.67 -34.61 -7.74
N GLY A 685 -2.61 -34.61 -6.40
CA GLY A 685 -2.88 -35.80 -5.58
C GLY A 685 -1.69 -36.75 -5.38
N VAL A 686 -0.51 -36.45 -5.93
CA VAL A 686 0.72 -37.22 -5.72
C VAL A 686 1.68 -36.44 -4.83
N ASN A 687 2.37 -37.14 -3.93
CA ASN A 687 3.44 -36.50 -3.14
C ASN A 687 4.57 -36.02 -4.06
N PRO A 688 5.05 -34.78 -3.88
CA PRO A 688 6.09 -34.22 -4.72
C PRO A 688 7.45 -34.90 -4.45
N PRO A 689 8.36 -34.88 -5.43
CA PRO A 689 9.73 -35.39 -5.29
C PRO A 689 10.60 -34.41 -4.48
N ASN A 690 10.23 -34.19 -3.21
CA ASN A 690 10.91 -33.28 -2.30
C ASN A 690 12.33 -33.74 -2.01
N GLN A 691 13.29 -32.81 -2.05
CA GLN A 691 14.68 -33.02 -1.67
C GLN A 691 15.03 -32.23 -0.41
N PRO A 692 16.05 -32.66 0.36
CA PRO A 692 16.73 -31.76 1.28
C PRO A 692 17.26 -30.52 0.55
N ALA A 693 17.21 -29.36 1.20
CA ALA A 693 17.91 -28.19 0.69
C ALA A 693 19.42 -28.38 0.88
N ILE A 694 20.23 -28.01 -0.11
CA ILE A 694 21.69 -28.11 0.00
C ILE A 694 22.21 -26.82 0.64
N ALA A 695 22.92 -26.94 1.77
CA ALA A 695 23.61 -25.80 2.37
C ALA A 695 24.75 -25.34 1.46
N GLY A 696 24.95 -24.03 1.34
CA GLY A 696 26.00 -23.48 0.47
C GLY A 696 25.67 -23.55 -1.03
N ALA A 697 24.40 -23.72 -1.41
CA ALA A 697 23.95 -23.67 -2.80
C ALA A 697 22.54 -23.07 -2.93
N ASP A 698 22.22 -22.55 -4.11
CA ASP A 698 20.86 -22.16 -4.47
C ASP A 698 19.94 -23.38 -4.54
N ASN A 699 18.73 -23.22 -4.04
CA ASN A 699 17.67 -24.23 -4.07
C ASN A 699 16.40 -23.63 -4.68
N TRP A 700 15.38 -24.45 -4.92
CA TRP A 700 14.10 -24.02 -5.48
C TRP A 700 12.93 -24.50 -4.65
N ILE A 701 12.03 -23.59 -4.30
CA ILE A 701 10.76 -23.88 -3.65
C ILE A 701 9.66 -23.84 -4.68
N ARG A 702 8.82 -24.86 -4.65
CA ARG A 702 7.71 -25.06 -5.57
C ARG A 702 6.42 -25.01 -4.77
N VAL A 703 5.48 -24.18 -5.21
CA VAL A 703 4.18 -23.98 -4.55
C VAL A 703 3.07 -24.28 -5.54
N ARG A 704 2.15 -25.16 -5.18
CA ARG A 704 0.92 -25.40 -5.92
C ARG A 704 -0.24 -24.71 -5.22
N VAL A 705 -1.02 -23.94 -5.98
CA VAL A 705 -2.30 -23.40 -5.52
C VAL A 705 -3.40 -23.95 -6.41
N ARG A 706 -4.47 -24.45 -5.80
CA ARG A 706 -5.66 -24.94 -6.50
C ARG A 706 -6.87 -24.10 -6.14
N ASN A 707 -7.69 -23.74 -7.12
CA ASN A 707 -9.02 -23.20 -6.84
C ASN A 707 -10.03 -24.35 -6.77
N VAL A 708 -10.53 -24.66 -5.57
CA VAL A 708 -11.57 -25.68 -5.35
C VAL A 708 -12.98 -25.10 -5.32
N GLY A 709 -13.09 -23.77 -5.39
CA GLY A 709 -14.36 -23.07 -5.47
C GLY A 709 -15.08 -23.28 -6.81
N SER A 710 -16.32 -22.80 -6.88
CA SER A 710 -17.20 -22.94 -8.04
C SER A 710 -16.99 -21.84 -9.11
N GLY A 711 -16.37 -20.72 -8.74
CA GLY A 711 -16.06 -19.56 -9.57
C GLY A 711 -14.56 -19.36 -9.80
N ALA A 712 -14.21 -18.52 -10.78
CA ALA A 712 -12.82 -18.11 -10.99
C ALA A 712 -12.40 -17.14 -9.88
N SER A 713 -11.14 -17.23 -9.46
CA SER A 713 -10.61 -16.26 -8.50
C SER A 713 -10.43 -14.88 -9.15
N GLY A 714 -10.55 -13.83 -8.35
CA GLY A 714 -9.91 -12.55 -8.64
C GLY A 714 -8.37 -12.67 -8.64
N SER A 715 -7.69 -11.54 -8.70
CA SER A 715 -6.24 -11.52 -8.54
C SER A 715 -5.83 -11.91 -7.13
N PHE A 716 -4.78 -12.70 -6.97
CA PHE A 716 -4.21 -13.07 -5.68
C PHE A 716 -2.68 -13.15 -5.78
N PHE A 717 -2.02 -13.22 -4.64
CA PHE A 717 -0.57 -13.31 -4.53
C PHE A 717 -0.20 -14.60 -3.82
N VAL A 718 0.91 -15.21 -4.22
CA VAL A 718 1.49 -16.36 -3.53
C VAL A 718 2.84 -15.97 -2.94
N ARG A 719 3.02 -16.20 -1.64
CA ARG A 719 4.25 -15.90 -0.90
C ARG A 719 4.83 -17.14 -0.28
N VAL A 720 6.14 -17.14 -0.10
CA VAL A 720 6.88 -18.21 0.58
C VAL A 720 7.72 -17.62 1.70
N TYR A 721 7.60 -18.20 2.88
CA TYR A 721 8.32 -17.81 4.09
C TYR A 721 9.16 -18.96 4.62
N LEU A 722 10.27 -18.62 5.28
CA LEU A 722 11.13 -19.49 6.06
C LEU A 722 11.13 -19.00 7.51
N THR A 723 10.81 -19.87 8.46
CA THR A 723 10.85 -19.56 9.89
C THR A 723 11.75 -20.55 10.65
N HIS A 724 12.35 -20.09 11.75
CA HIS A 724 13.29 -20.89 12.54
C HIS A 724 12.66 -22.01 13.33
N PHE A 725 11.58 -21.70 14.04
CA PHE A 725 10.79 -22.64 14.81
C PHE A 725 9.48 -21.95 15.17
N ALA A 726 8.42 -22.22 14.42
CA ALA A 726 7.07 -21.72 14.71
C ALA A 726 6.35 -22.59 15.75
N GLY A 727 7.07 -23.16 16.73
CA GLY A 727 6.48 -23.97 17.78
C GLY A 727 6.07 -25.40 17.35
N SER A 728 5.36 -26.08 18.25
CA SER A 728 4.68 -27.36 17.95
C SER A 728 3.37 -27.17 17.18
N GLN A 729 2.88 -25.92 17.10
CA GLN A 729 1.66 -25.47 16.45
C GLN A 729 1.94 -24.09 15.86
N PHE A 730 1.64 -23.92 14.58
CA PHE A 730 2.11 -22.82 13.75
C PHE A 730 1.02 -21.77 13.64
N VAL A 731 1.26 -20.55 14.14
CA VAL A 731 0.27 -19.48 14.26
C VAL A 731 0.44 -18.43 13.16
N TYR A 732 -0.59 -18.22 12.35
CA TYR A 732 -0.63 -17.17 11.33
C TYR A 732 -1.56 -16.01 11.78
N PRO A 733 -1.23 -14.74 11.48
CA PRO A 733 0.00 -14.27 10.84
C PRO A 733 1.19 -14.18 11.81
N ALA A 734 0.98 -14.29 13.12
CA ALA A 734 1.98 -13.90 14.13
C ALA A 734 3.37 -14.53 13.97
N ASP A 735 3.47 -15.84 13.74
CA ASP A 735 4.76 -16.54 13.56
C ASP A 735 5.39 -16.24 12.19
N TYR A 736 4.60 -15.69 11.27
CA TYR A 736 4.93 -15.55 9.85
C TYR A 736 4.95 -14.11 9.35
N ILE A 737 4.77 -13.13 10.24
CA ILE A 737 5.13 -11.74 9.97
C ILE A 737 6.65 -11.73 9.83
N PRO A 738 7.20 -11.36 8.66
CA PRO A 738 8.64 -11.37 8.48
C PRO A 738 9.29 -10.43 9.49
N SER A 739 10.13 -11.00 10.36
CA SER A 739 11.00 -10.22 11.24
C SER A 739 11.92 -9.31 10.44
N ILE A 740 12.18 -9.74 9.20
CA ILE A 740 12.90 -9.06 8.15
C ILE A 740 12.22 -9.45 6.82
N ASN A 741 11.95 -8.51 5.91
CA ASN A 741 11.19 -8.76 4.66
C ASN A 741 12.08 -9.27 3.50
N THR A 742 11.51 -9.39 2.28
CA THR A 742 12.21 -9.81 1.05
C THR A 742 13.08 -8.67 0.57
N GLY A 743 14.15 -8.47 1.30
CA GLY A 743 15.30 -7.74 0.88
C GLY A 743 16.23 -7.55 2.05
N ASP A 744 16.13 -8.30 3.16
CA ASP A 744 16.82 -8.04 4.40
C ASP A 744 18.02 -8.87 4.77
N PRO A 745 19.06 -8.25 5.42
CA PRO A 745 20.21 -8.89 5.97
C PRO A 745 19.74 -10.05 6.76
N LEU A 746 19.96 -11.17 6.14
CA LEU A 746 20.18 -12.39 6.84
C LEU A 746 21.21 -12.04 7.91
N PRO A 747 20.82 -12.10 9.20
CA PRO A 747 21.78 -11.99 10.27
C PRO A 747 22.93 -12.93 9.95
N SER A 748 24.14 -12.59 10.37
CA SER A 748 25.29 -13.46 10.14
C SER A 748 26.02 -13.68 11.45
N PRO A 749 25.98 -14.90 12.01
CA PRO A 749 25.17 -16.04 11.55
C PRO A 749 23.67 -15.70 11.55
N LEU A 750 22.89 -16.34 10.67
CA LEU A 750 21.43 -16.17 10.63
C LEU A 750 20.89 -16.28 12.06
N VAL A 751 19.87 -15.49 12.44
CA VAL A 751 19.25 -15.60 13.78
C VAL A 751 17.92 -16.33 13.68
N GLN A 752 17.40 -16.79 14.81
CA GLN A 752 16.07 -17.36 14.85
C GLN A 752 15.04 -16.26 14.51
N ALA A 753 14.36 -16.39 13.37
CA ALA A 753 13.49 -15.36 12.84
C ALA A 753 12.60 -15.93 11.72
N THR A 754 11.69 -15.09 11.21
CA THR A 754 10.90 -15.35 10.00
C THR A 754 11.38 -14.45 8.88
N TYR A 755 11.61 -15.06 7.72
CA TYR A 755 12.14 -14.50 6.49
C TYR A 755 11.18 -14.79 5.35
N ILE A 756 11.00 -13.87 4.40
CA ILE A 756 10.23 -14.12 3.18
C ILE A 756 11.19 -14.35 2.01
N ILE A 757 10.94 -15.41 1.24
CA ILE A 757 11.78 -15.87 0.13
C ILE A 757 11.35 -15.20 -1.19
N GLY A 758 10.04 -14.99 -1.38
CA GLY A 758 9.52 -14.31 -2.55
C GLY A 758 8.00 -14.22 -2.62
N GLU A 759 7.52 -13.40 -3.57
CA GLU A 759 6.11 -13.17 -3.87
C GLU A 759 5.87 -13.25 -5.39
N GLN A 760 4.75 -13.85 -5.81
CA GLN A 760 4.28 -13.86 -7.20
C GLN A 760 2.77 -13.58 -7.28
N MET A 761 2.35 -12.65 -8.15
CA MET A 761 0.94 -12.35 -8.41
C MET A 761 0.36 -13.27 -9.50
N ILE A 762 -0.86 -13.75 -9.29
CA ILE A 762 -1.70 -14.45 -10.26
C ILE A 762 -2.94 -13.60 -10.54
N ALA A 763 -3.20 -13.31 -11.82
CA ALA A 763 -4.31 -12.44 -12.20
C ALA A 763 -5.69 -13.09 -11.97
N SER A 764 -5.79 -14.41 -12.16
CA SER A 764 -6.98 -15.21 -11.91
C SER A 764 -6.63 -16.69 -12.02
N LEU A 765 -7.32 -17.54 -11.28
CA LEU A 765 -7.26 -18.99 -11.36
C LEU A 765 -8.68 -19.55 -11.55
N ALA A 766 -8.90 -20.28 -12.64
CA ALA A 766 -10.22 -20.83 -12.97
C ALA A 766 -10.65 -21.91 -11.96
N ALA A 767 -11.96 -22.04 -11.75
CA ALA A 767 -12.54 -23.08 -10.91
C ALA A 767 -12.02 -24.48 -11.29
N GLY A 768 -11.61 -25.26 -10.30
CA GLY A 768 -11.12 -26.63 -10.47
C GLY A 768 -9.71 -26.77 -11.07
N THR A 769 -9.00 -25.68 -11.31
CA THR A 769 -7.63 -25.69 -11.85
C THR A 769 -6.57 -25.44 -10.77
N ASP A 770 -5.35 -25.92 -11.01
CA ASP A 770 -4.17 -25.62 -10.21
C ASP A 770 -3.05 -24.97 -11.04
N VAL A 771 -2.21 -24.19 -10.35
CA VAL A 771 -0.99 -23.59 -10.89
C VAL A 771 0.19 -23.93 -9.98
N ILE A 772 1.36 -24.17 -10.57
CA ILE A 772 2.63 -24.37 -9.85
C ILE A 772 3.53 -23.17 -10.08
N LEU A 773 4.01 -22.59 -8.98
CA LEU A 773 4.88 -21.42 -8.95
C LEU A 773 6.25 -21.82 -8.40
N ASN A 774 7.29 -21.22 -8.96
CA ASN A 774 8.67 -21.56 -8.65
C ASN A 774 9.37 -20.34 -8.04
N PHE A 775 9.96 -20.52 -6.87
CA PHE A 775 10.68 -19.50 -6.12
C PHE A 775 12.13 -19.95 -5.95
N LEU A 776 13.08 -19.10 -6.33
CA LEU A 776 14.49 -19.32 -6.00
C LEU A 776 14.65 -19.14 -4.49
N TRP A 777 15.23 -20.13 -3.82
CA TRP A 777 15.68 -20.05 -2.43
C TRP A 777 17.20 -19.88 -2.45
N PRO A 778 17.70 -18.64 -2.31
CA PRO A 778 19.12 -18.36 -2.48
C PRO A 778 19.97 -19.04 -1.42
N GLU A 779 21.19 -19.44 -1.76
CA GLU A 779 22.19 -20.03 -0.87
C GLU A 779 22.27 -19.31 0.48
N ALA A 780 22.33 -17.98 0.46
CA ALA A 780 22.50 -17.16 1.66
C ALA A 780 21.34 -17.33 2.67
N MET A 781 20.13 -17.64 2.19
CA MET A 781 18.93 -17.88 3.00
C MET A 781 18.79 -19.33 3.45
N VAL A 782 19.68 -20.23 3.04
CA VAL A 782 19.68 -21.61 3.53
C VAL A 782 20.30 -21.61 4.93
N PRO A 783 19.56 -22.02 5.96
CA PRO A 783 20.00 -21.86 7.34
C PRO A 783 21.23 -22.71 7.68
N PRO A 784 22.20 -22.19 8.45
CA PRO A 784 23.29 -23.01 9.00
C PRO A 784 22.75 -23.98 10.05
N GLU A 785 23.53 -25.02 10.36
CA GLU A 785 23.15 -26.07 11.31
C GLU A 785 22.77 -25.52 12.70
N THR A 786 23.52 -24.52 13.19
CA THR A 786 23.28 -23.88 14.48
C THR A 786 23.33 -22.36 14.40
N VAL A 787 22.53 -21.74 15.27
CA VAL A 787 22.37 -20.30 15.43
C VAL A 787 22.40 -19.95 16.90
N GLY A 788 23.36 -19.13 17.33
CA GLY A 788 23.50 -18.77 18.74
C GLY A 788 23.66 -19.99 19.66
N GLY A 789 24.20 -21.11 19.16
CA GLY A 789 24.35 -22.38 19.89
C GLY A 789 23.11 -23.27 19.91
N THR A 790 22.05 -22.93 19.19
CA THR A 790 20.81 -23.74 19.07
C THR A 790 20.67 -24.29 17.65
N SER A 791 20.38 -25.59 17.51
CA SER A 791 20.12 -26.21 16.21
C SER A 791 18.89 -25.61 15.54
N TRP A 792 18.95 -25.39 14.23
CA TRP A 792 17.82 -24.87 13.45
C TRP A 792 16.81 -25.96 13.10
N HIS A 793 15.53 -25.66 13.26
CA HIS A 793 14.44 -26.50 12.76
C HIS A 793 13.61 -25.78 11.67
N PRO A 794 14.12 -25.65 10.43
CA PRO A 794 13.55 -24.73 9.45
C PRO A 794 12.18 -25.20 8.96
N CYS A 795 11.23 -24.27 8.98
CA CYS A 795 9.88 -24.51 8.50
C CYS A 795 9.56 -23.53 7.37
N LEU A 796 9.02 -24.03 6.26
CA LEU A 796 8.47 -23.23 5.20
C LEU A 796 6.97 -23.03 5.40
N LEU A 797 6.48 -21.86 5.01
CA LEU A 797 5.07 -21.58 4.80
C LEU A 797 4.88 -21.05 3.38
N ALA A 798 3.85 -21.52 2.69
CA ALA A 798 3.31 -20.87 1.52
C ALA A 798 1.94 -20.28 1.86
N GLU A 799 1.67 -19.10 1.32
CA GLU A 799 0.42 -18.36 1.52
C GLU A 799 -0.16 -17.95 0.15
N ALA A 800 -1.47 -18.12 -0.04
CA ALA A 800 -2.23 -17.43 -1.08
C ALA A 800 -3.06 -16.28 -0.45
N SER A 801 -2.75 -15.03 -0.80
CA SER A 801 -3.43 -13.84 -0.25
C SER A 801 -4.21 -13.04 -1.31
N PRO A 802 -5.30 -12.36 -0.95
CA PRO A 802 -5.91 -12.38 0.38
C PRO A 802 -6.56 -13.74 0.66
N HIS A 803 -6.88 -14.01 1.92
CA HIS A 803 -7.50 -15.27 2.32
C HIS A 803 -8.89 -15.43 1.72
N THR A 804 -9.05 -16.37 0.79
CA THR A 804 -10.32 -16.69 0.16
C THR A 804 -10.92 -17.94 0.77
N GLY A 805 -12.19 -18.24 0.49
CA GLY A 805 -12.78 -19.45 1.02
C GLY A 805 -13.26 -19.26 2.45
N PRO A 806 -13.45 -20.36 3.17
CA PRO A 806 -14.11 -20.28 4.45
C PRO A 806 -13.27 -19.62 5.53
N THR A 807 -13.95 -19.01 6.50
CA THR A 807 -13.33 -18.36 7.65
C THR A 807 -12.45 -19.34 8.40
N PRO A 808 -11.17 -18.99 8.66
CA PRO A 808 -10.29 -19.85 9.44
C PRO A 808 -10.93 -20.25 10.78
N SER A 809 -10.86 -21.54 11.13
CA SER A 809 -11.44 -22.06 12.38
C SER A 809 -10.63 -21.70 13.63
N GLY A 810 -9.49 -21.05 13.43
CA GLY A 810 -8.54 -20.67 14.44
C GLY A 810 -7.41 -19.87 13.79
N ASN A 811 -6.31 -19.74 14.53
CA ASN A 811 -5.13 -19.01 14.08
C ASN A 811 -4.00 -19.95 13.67
N LEU A 812 -4.21 -21.27 13.63
CA LEU A 812 -3.18 -22.20 13.17
C LEU A 812 -3.14 -22.23 11.64
N VAL A 813 -1.97 -22.53 11.07
CA VAL A 813 -1.83 -22.76 9.62
C VAL A 813 -2.83 -23.81 9.12
N ILE A 814 -2.99 -24.89 9.87
CA ILE A 814 -3.94 -25.99 9.57
C ILE A 814 -5.41 -25.61 9.64
N ASP A 815 -5.72 -24.45 10.24
CA ASP A 815 -7.08 -23.91 10.31
C ASP A 815 -7.43 -23.11 9.05
N ASN A 816 -6.50 -22.98 8.10
CA ASN A 816 -6.62 -22.08 6.96
C ASN A 816 -6.25 -22.74 5.63
N THR A 817 -7.19 -22.75 4.69
CA THR A 817 -7.02 -23.39 3.38
C THR A 817 -6.03 -22.66 2.48
N ASN A 818 -5.81 -21.37 2.71
CA ASN A 818 -4.89 -20.54 1.93
C ASN A 818 -3.44 -20.65 2.37
N LEU A 819 -3.15 -21.51 3.35
CA LEU A 819 -1.83 -21.69 3.91
C LEU A 819 -1.40 -23.15 3.75
N ALA A 820 -0.11 -23.38 3.50
CA ALA A 820 0.48 -24.71 3.59
C ALA A 820 1.86 -24.63 4.19
N GLN A 821 2.20 -25.61 5.02
CA GLN A 821 3.50 -25.64 5.68
C GLN A 821 4.30 -26.91 5.40
N ARG A 822 5.62 -26.80 5.54
CA ARG A 822 6.53 -27.94 5.45
C ARG A 822 7.76 -27.76 6.34
N ASN A 823 8.12 -28.81 7.07
CA ASN A 823 9.44 -28.90 7.69
C ASN A 823 10.47 -29.20 6.61
N VAL A 824 11.62 -28.54 6.68
CA VAL A 824 12.72 -28.73 5.74
C VAL A 824 13.88 -29.42 6.44
N THR A 825 14.52 -30.32 5.72
CA THR A 825 15.84 -30.84 6.06
C THR A 825 16.85 -30.10 5.20
N VAL A 826 17.92 -29.60 5.84
CA VAL A 826 19.07 -29.05 5.15
C VAL A 826 20.19 -30.08 5.21
N ASP A 827 20.81 -30.34 4.07
CA ASP A 827 21.97 -31.20 3.93
C ASP A 827 23.25 -30.36 4.04
N TYR A 828 24.04 -30.63 5.07
CA TYR A 828 25.34 -30.03 5.33
C TYR A 828 26.39 -31.08 4.99
N SER A 829 26.82 -31.14 3.73
CA SER A 829 27.62 -32.24 3.16
C SER A 829 29.05 -32.41 3.70
N ASP A 830 29.36 -31.91 4.90
CA ASP A 830 30.61 -32.15 5.62
C ASP A 830 30.56 -33.42 6.51
N ASP A 831 29.41 -34.11 6.58
CA ASP A 831 29.11 -35.09 7.63
C ASP A 831 29.10 -36.57 7.18
N ASP A 832 29.82 -36.92 6.12
CA ASP A 832 30.02 -38.32 5.68
C ASP A 832 30.87 -39.16 6.67
N GLY A 833 31.12 -38.69 7.90
CA GLY A 833 32.09 -39.31 8.83
C GLY A 833 31.85 -39.20 10.34
N GLU A 834 31.01 -38.31 10.86
CA GLU A 834 30.80 -38.18 12.31
C GLU A 834 29.54 -38.95 12.79
N PRO A 835 29.57 -39.58 13.98
CA PRO A 835 28.45 -40.36 14.48
C PRO A 835 27.29 -39.44 14.91
N HIS A 836 26.13 -39.61 14.27
CA HIS A 836 24.90 -38.91 14.69
C HIS A 836 24.48 -39.27 16.13
N GLU A 837 24.43 -38.28 17.01
CA GLU A 837 23.75 -38.39 18.30
C GLU A 837 22.26 -38.09 18.15
N MET A 838 21.41 -39.00 18.67
CA MET A 838 19.98 -38.76 18.85
C MET A 838 19.67 -38.71 20.34
N THR A 839 19.08 -37.59 20.79
CA THR A 839 18.50 -37.50 22.14
C THR A 839 17.10 -38.11 22.13
N GLY A 840 16.93 -39.25 22.81
CA GLY A 840 15.63 -39.84 23.07
C GLY A 840 15.07 -39.41 24.43
N VAL A 841 13.82 -38.95 24.47
CA VAL A 841 13.08 -38.80 25.73
C VAL A 841 12.43 -40.14 26.07
N ILE A 842 12.82 -40.73 27.20
CA ILE A 842 12.21 -41.96 27.73
C ILE A 842 11.00 -41.57 28.58
N GLY A 843 9.81 -42.00 28.15
CA GLY A 843 8.60 -42.01 28.97
C GLY A 843 8.55 -43.24 29.89
N ASN A 844 7.72 -43.17 30.93
CA ASN A 844 7.48 -44.21 31.94
C ASN A 844 7.10 -45.58 31.34
N GLU A 845 7.48 -46.69 31.99
CA GLU A 845 7.32 -48.10 31.61
C GLU A 845 5.88 -48.59 31.34
N GLU A 846 4.84 -47.75 31.49
CA GLU A 846 3.44 -48.17 31.39
C GLU A 846 2.76 -47.93 30.01
N ASP A 847 3.46 -47.44 28.98
CA ASP A 847 2.89 -47.24 27.63
C ASP A 847 3.79 -47.81 26.51
N ASP A 848 3.40 -48.93 25.91
CA ASP A 848 4.11 -49.64 24.82
C ASP A 848 3.64 -49.27 23.41
N SER A 849 2.75 -48.27 23.27
CA SER A 849 2.12 -47.90 22.00
C SER A 849 3.02 -47.15 20.99
N ARG A 850 4.30 -46.89 21.33
CA ARG A 850 5.23 -46.07 20.52
C ARG A 850 6.62 -46.67 20.28
N VAL A 851 6.74 -47.98 20.10
CA VAL A 851 8.01 -48.58 19.62
C VAL A 851 8.19 -48.29 18.12
N ARG A 852 9.10 -47.39 17.76
CA ARG A 852 9.59 -47.22 16.38
C ARG A 852 10.73 -48.21 16.12
N ARG A 853 10.61 -49.03 15.07
CA ARG A 853 11.63 -49.99 14.64
C ARG A 853 12.53 -49.37 13.57
N ILE A 854 13.83 -49.27 13.83
CA ILE A 854 14.82 -48.82 12.86
C ILE A 854 15.28 -50.03 12.03
N VAL A 855 15.12 -49.97 10.72
CA VAL A 855 15.61 -50.99 9.77
C VAL A 855 16.78 -50.40 8.99
N VAL A 856 18.00 -50.85 9.31
CA VAL A 856 19.21 -50.42 8.59
C VAL A 856 19.47 -51.36 7.40
N TYR A 857 19.38 -50.82 6.19
CA TYR A 857 19.64 -51.58 4.96
C TYR A 857 21.15 -51.74 4.75
N ARG A 858 21.72 -52.88 5.20
CA ARG A 858 23.17 -53.16 5.12
C ARG A 858 23.73 -53.28 3.69
N GLY A 859 22.88 -53.31 2.67
CA GLY A 859 23.30 -53.47 1.26
C GLY A 859 24.03 -52.26 0.67
N GLY A 860 23.85 -51.07 1.24
CA GLY A 860 24.47 -49.82 0.78
C GLY A 860 25.65 -49.33 1.61
N LEU A 861 26.05 -50.07 2.66
CA LEU A 861 27.19 -49.67 3.50
C LEU A 861 28.52 -50.05 2.80
N PRO A 862 29.55 -49.20 2.85
CA PRO A 862 30.87 -49.52 2.31
C PRO A 862 31.41 -50.81 2.94
N LYS A 863 31.74 -51.79 2.09
CA LYS A 863 32.40 -53.01 2.56
C LYS A 863 33.90 -52.73 2.72
N LYS A 864 34.43 -52.95 3.92
CA LYS A 864 35.87 -52.94 4.19
C LYS A 864 36.59 -54.04 3.43
#